data_AF-A0A927CNJ8-F1
#
_entry.id   AF-A0A927CNJ8-F1
#
_cell.length_a   1.000
_cell.length_b   1.000
_cell.length_c   1.000
_cell.angle_alpha   90.00
_cell.angle_beta   90.00
_cell.angle_gamma   90.00
#
_symmetry.space_group_name_H-M   'P 1'
#
loop_
_entity.id
_entity.type
_entity.pdbx_description
1 polymer ?
#
loop_
_entity_poly.entity_id
_entity_poly.type
_entity_poly.pdbx_seq_one_letter_code
_entity_poly.pdbx_strand_id
1 'polypeptide(L)'
;MIEEISFNDQWLFTKKNDPSFSREFIQEGVTVTLPHTWNQADGQGGSEQYYRGQCWYQRTLSISSENLTKRFYLEIGAAGNIGQVYINGNLAGESRCGYSMFRIALNPYLKAGSNLIAVMVDNSYHNEVFPLMADFTFYGGLYREVKLLVMDDIHFDVMDSGRDGVYLTQRKIGRDTFELFVHGTVANESMKPQTGTIQVRLIDQEGNTVFEADSDLVLEGEAKFRIRGEICNPVLWDGIEQPYLYTAAVSVHSNGQICDERNIAIGFRTVEATTDRGLLLNGKPIKLNGVCRHQDYGGMGNAITKAQMDEDMSLIREVGANSIRLAHYQHDDYFYSLCDRYGLLVWAEIPFISVPSTKDPDNHNAVEQLEKLIKQAYNHCSIYCWGVQNEITIAVETEHTHKAIKKLTALSKQLDPNRLTAQANINGVEDESIINRYTDIVGYNLYYGWYYGEMKDLAERFDAFHRVNPDVPVILSEYGVDTNPRFHAYSPKVQDYTEEYQLLFHHNALETINRRPYVQGGYVWNMFDFGSANRREGGETGKNLKGLVTIDRKLKKDAFYLYKAYWSKVPFVHLAGRRFENRHMELNDIVVLTNLHHVNVYKGTQLLAEIKNDQTMKIVKDVPLPLGEHIVRVEGIDGEGGVHTDEIRIFRRPELDQSYVHVNLEKAKNVVNWFEKFDLSNVEKIELKEGYYSTFDTIEDLLSNEKAREVYQKYFGERTDNPFFEVMKSVMSIEKMAQLAHFNIPPELLAVINRELNVIRKSN
;
A
#
# COMPACT_ATOMS: atom_id res chain seq x y z
N MET A 1 27.45 -21.80 -9.15
CA MET A 1 26.55 -20.65 -9.35
C MET A 1 25.17 -21.01 -8.84
N ILE A 2 24.41 -20.05 -8.31
CA ILE A 2 23.00 -20.29 -7.93
C ILE A 2 22.17 -20.74 -9.14
N GLU A 3 21.43 -21.82 -8.97
CA GLU A 3 20.39 -22.29 -9.87
C GLU A 3 19.03 -22.03 -9.19
N GLU A 4 18.16 -21.26 -9.85
CA GLU A 4 16.80 -21.00 -9.39
C GLU A 4 15.81 -21.86 -10.17
N ILE A 5 15.12 -22.77 -9.47
CA ILE A 5 14.10 -23.63 -10.07
C ILE A 5 12.73 -23.14 -9.61
N SER A 6 11.85 -22.80 -10.56
CA SER A 6 10.46 -22.48 -10.26
C SER A 6 9.79 -23.67 -9.58
N PHE A 7 9.15 -23.40 -8.45
CA PHE A 7 8.48 -24.41 -7.64
C PHE A 7 6.99 -24.08 -7.47
N ASN A 8 6.38 -23.51 -8.52
CA ASN A 8 5.01 -22.98 -8.50
C ASN A 8 3.92 -23.97 -8.91
N ASP A 9 4.22 -24.95 -9.75
CA ASP A 9 3.25 -25.92 -10.27
C ASP A 9 2.95 -27.08 -9.29
N GLN A 10 1.90 -27.85 -9.58
CA GLN A 10 1.63 -29.16 -8.94
C GLN A 10 1.49 -29.15 -7.40
N TRP A 11 1.04 -28.05 -6.80
CA TRP A 11 0.71 -28.03 -5.38
C TRP A 11 -0.68 -28.60 -5.15
N LEU A 12 -0.81 -29.58 -4.25
CA LEU A 12 -2.10 -30.06 -3.78
C LEU A 12 -2.56 -29.18 -2.61
N PHE A 13 -3.70 -28.51 -2.77
CA PHE A 13 -4.26 -27.57 -1.81
C PHE A 13 -5.54 -28.12 -1.17
N THR A 14 -5.73 -27.85 0.12
CA THR A 14 -7.00 -28.09 0.82
C THR A 14 -7.27 -27.05 1.91
N LYS A 15 -8.56 -26.68 2.06
CA LYS A 15 -9.06 -25.88 3.20
C LYS A 15 -9.29 -26.73 4.46
N LYS A 16 -9.22 -28.06 4.36
CA LYS A 16 -9.32 -28.93 5.54
C LYS A 16 -8.07 -28.74 6.39
N ASN A 17 -8.27 -28.37 7.64
CA ASN A 17 -7.17 -28.28 8.60
C ASN A 17 -7.00 -29.62 9.34
N ASP A 18 -5.94 -30.35 9.01
CA ASP A 18 -5.58 -31.61 9.66
C ASP A 18 -4.05 -31.64 9.90
N PRO A 19 -3.58 -31.59 11.16
CA PRO A 19 -2.15 -31.58 11.46
C PRO A 19 -1.38 -32.82 10.96
N SER A 20 -2.07 -33.93 10.65
CA SER A 20 -1.45 -35.10 10.01
C SER A 20 -0.84 -34.78 8.65
N PHE A 21 -1.33 -33.75 7.94
CA PHE A 21 -0.81 -33.30 6.65
C PHE A 21 0.63 -32.77 6.68
N SER A 22 1.21 -32.58 7.87
CA SER A 22 2.66 -32.37 8.00
C SER A 22 3.48 -33.58 7.49
N ARG A 23 2.94 -34.81 7.61
CA ARG A 23 3.64 -36.08 7.32
C ARG A 23 2.90 -37.00 6.36
N GLU A 24 1.58 -36.92 6.28
CA GLU A 24 0.73 -37.77 5.44
C GLU A 24 0.27 -37.00 4.20
N PHE A 25 0.16 -37.70 3.06
CA PHE A 25 -0.35 -37.09 1.84
C PHE A 25 -1.85 -36.75 1.97
N ILE A 26 -2.21 -35.55 1.55
CA ILE A 26 -3.60 -35.12 1.35
C ILE A 26 -4.23 -36.06 0.32
N GLN A 27 -5.33 -36.72 0.70
CA GLN A 27 -6.07 -37.61 -0.19
C GLN A 27 -7.10 -36.86 -1.03
N GLU A 28 -7.69 -35.80 -0.46
CA GLU A 28 -8.73 -34.98 -1.09
C GLU A 28 -8.29 -33.51 -1.08
N GLY A 29 -7.93 -33.01 -2.27
CA GLY A 29 -7.49 -31.64 -2.47
C GLY A 29 -7.60 -31.23 -3.94
N VAL A 30 -7.30 -29.97 -4.22
CA VAL A 30 -7.29 -29.41 -5.57
C VAL A 30 -5.86 -29.11 -5.97
N THR A 31 -5.44 -29.56 -7.15
CA THR A 31 -4.13 -29.15 -7.68
C THR A 31 -4.20 -27.68 -8.11
N VAL A 32 -3.32 -26.86 -7.57
CA VAL A 32 -3.20 -25.43 -7.85
C VAL A 32 -1.80 -25.11 -8.37
N THR A 33 -1.71 -23.99 -9.08
CA THR A 33 -0.43 -23.39 -9.49
C THR A 33 -0.30 -22.06 -8.76
N LEU A 34 0.88 -21.80 -8.20
CA LEU A 34 1.22 -20.56 -7.52
C LEU A 34 1.54 -19.46 -8.55
N PRO A 35 1.25 -18.18 -8.25
CA PRO A 35 0.65 -17.68 -7.01
C PRO A 35 -0.81 -18.12 -6.83
N HIS A 36 -1.22 -18.41 -5.59
CA HIS A 36 -2.57 -18.85 -5.27
C HIS A 36 -3.07 -18.24 -3.95
N THR A 37 -4.33 -17.79 -3.94
CA THR A 37 -5.08 -17.41 -2.74
C THR A 37 -6.44 -18.09 -2.71
N TRP A 38 -6.87 -18.53 -1.52
CA TRP A 38 -8.20 -19.07 -1.35
C TRP A 38 -9.29 -18.00 -1.18
N ASN A 39 -8.88 -16.72 -1.16
CA ASN A 39 -9.76 -15.56 -0.97
C ASN A 39 -10.01 -14.75 -2.26
N GLN A 40 -9.71 -15.31 -3.45
CA GLN A 40 -9.88 -14.59 -4.72
C GLN A 40 -11.32 -14.13 -5.01
N ALA A 41 -12.31 -14.85 -4.46
CA ALA A 41 -13.73 -14.57 -4.68
C ALA A 41 -14.39 -13.89 -3.46
N ASP A 42 -14.30 -14.50 -2.27
CA ASP A 42 -14.94 -13.99 -1.05
C ASP A 42 -14.24 -12.75 -0.46
N GLY A 43 -12.99 -12.48 -0.88
CA GLY A 43 -12.21 -11.33 -0.45
C GLY A 43 -12.52 -10.01 -1.17
N GLN A 44 -13.27 -10.05 -2.27
CA GLN A 44 -13.55 -8.89 -3.13
C GLN A 44 -15.05 -8.67 -3.38
N GLY A 45 -15.90 -9.41 -2.66
CA GLY A 45 -17.35 -9.40 -2.82
C GLY A 45 -18.04 -10.52 -2.05
N GLY A 46 -19.37 -10.55 -2.11
CA GLY A 46 -20.20 -11.58 -1.46
C GLY A 46 -21.04 -11.06 -0.29
N SER A 47 -22.06 -11.83 0.09
CA SER A 47 -22.93 -11.54 1.24
C SER A 47 -22.37 -12.06 2.56
N GLU A 48 -21.48 -13.05 2.50
CA GLU A 48 -20.89 -13.72 3.67
C GLU A 48 -19.51 -13.13 4.02
N GLN A 49 -19.03 -13.42 5.23
CA GLN A 49 -17.67 -13.06 5.63
C GLN A 49 -16.66 -13.94 4.88
N TYR A 50 -15.55 -13.34 4.43
CA TYR A 50 -14.48 -14.09 3.77
C TYR A 50 -13.84 -15.11 4.71
N TYR A 51 -13.45 -16.26 4.17
CA TYR A 51 -12.87 -17.33 4.98
C TYR A 51 -11.49 -16.95 5.50
N ARG A 52 -11.32 -17.04 6.82
CA ARG A 52 -10.04 -16.93 7.51
C ARG A 52 -9.76 -18.19 8.30
N GLY A 53 -8.59 -18.79 8.13
CA GLY A 53 -8.27 -20.09 8.70
C GLY A 53 -6.94 -20.66 8.26
N GLN A 54 -6.65 -21.84 8.78
CA GLN A 54 -5.49 -22.65 8.42
C GLN A 54 -5.80 -23.55 7.22
N CYS A 55 -4.98 -23.44 6.18
CA CYS A 55 -5.05 -24.28 4.98
C CYS A 55 -3.71 -24.94 4.70
N TRP A 56 -3.72 -26.00 3.90
CA TRP A 56 -2.53 -26.80 3.61
C TRP A 56 -2.24 -26.86 2.12
N TYR A 57 -0.95 -26.77 1.78
CA TYR A 57 -0.38 -27.02 0.46
C TYR A 57 0.63 -28.17 0.57
N GLN A 58 0.64 -29.08 -0.39
CA GLN A 58 1.64 -30.16 -0.47
C GLN A 58 2.23 -30.30 -1.86
N ARG A 59 3.53 -30.57 -1.91
CA ARG A 59 4.24 -30.92 -3.14
C ARG A 59 5.36 -31.91 -2.83
N THR A 60 5.64 -32.79 -3.79
CA THR A 60 6.75 -33.74 -3.69
C THR A 60 8.00 -33.18 -4.39
N LEU A 61 9.16 -33.34 -3.74
CA LEU A 61 10.48 -33.04 -4.29
C LEU A 61 11.29 -34.33 -4.39
N SER A 62 11.75 -34.69 -5.59
CA SER A 62 12.63 -35.85 -5.80
C SER A 62 14.09 -35.41 -5.90
N ILE A 63 14.95 -35.97 -5.05
CA ILE A 63 16.39 -35.65 -4.99
C ILE A 63 17.21 -36.92 -5.23
N SER A 64 18.17 -36.88 -6.15
CA SER A 64 19.11 -37.98 -6.36
C SER A 64 20.16 -38.01 -5.22
N SER A 65 20.75 -39.18 -4.97
CA SER A 65 21.83 -39.31 -3.96
C SER A 65 23.03 -38.42 -4.27
N GLU A 66 23.33 -38.18 -5.56
CA GLU A 66 24.41 -37.31 -6.01
C GLU A 66 24.13 -35.83 -5.67
N ASN A 67 22.88 -35.42 -5.84
CA ASN A 67 22.47 -34.04 -5.60
C ASN A 67 22.44 -33.67 -4.12
N LEU A 68 22.41 -34.63 -3.17
CA LEU A 68 22.49 -34.34 -1.74
C LEU A 68 23.79 -33.62 -1.32
N THR A 69 24.79 -33.57 -2.20
CA THR A 69 26.02 -32.79 -2.01
C THR A 69 25.83 -31.28 -2.23
N LYS A 70 24.76 -30.86 -2.91
CA LYS A 70 24.40 -29.45 -3.14
C LYS A 70 23.72 -28.85 -1.92
N ARG A 71 23.54 -27.53 -1.91
CA ARG A 71 22.76 -26.79 -0.91
C ARG A 71 21.42 -26.36 -1.49
N PHE A 72 20.35 -26.70 -0.78
CA PHE A 72 18.97 -26.50 -1.18
C PHE A 72 18.26 -25.58 -0.19
N TYR A 73 17.62 -24.54 -0.72
CA TYR A 73 16.77 -23.65 0.07
C TYR A 73 15.41 -23.53 -0.61
N LEU A 74 14.35 -23.58 0.18
CA LEU A 74 13.02 -23.21 -0.28
C LEU A 74 12.82 -21.73 -0.03
N GLU A 75 12.67 -20.95 -1.10
CA GLU A 75 12.30 -19.54 -1.04
C GLU A 75 10.80 -19.42 -1.25
N ILE A 76 10.08 -18.89 -0.26
CA ILE A 76 8.65 -18.57 -0.38
C ILE A 76 8.52 -17.06 -0.47
N GLY A 77 8.01 -16.54 -1.60
CA GLY A 77 7.93 -15.10 -1.85
C GLY A 77 7.00 -14.36 -0.89
N ALA A 78 5.92 -15.02 -0.44
CA ALA A 78 5.04 -14.59 0.65
C ALA A 78 4.04 -15.70 1.02
N ALA A 79 3.67 -15.78 2.29
CA ALA A 79 2.59 -16.64 2.80
C ALA A 79 1.67 -15.81 3.71
N GLY A 80 0.46 -15.50 3.23
CA GLY A 80 -0.49 -14.64 3.95
C GLY A 80 -1.26 -15.41 5.04
N ASN A 81 -1.11 -15.16 6.34
CA ASN A 81 -0.19 -14.22 7.03
C ASN A 81 0.92 -14.94 7.81
N ILE A 82 0.71 -16.21 8.18
CA ILE A 82 1.71 -17.08 8.80
C ILE A 82 1.92 -18.28 7.88
N GLY A 83 3.18 -18.64 7.61
CA GLY A 83 3.53 -19.83 6.84
C GLY A 83 4.47 -20.74 7.64
N GLN A 84 4.08 -22.01 7.83
CA GLN A 84 4.91 -23.04 8.45
C GLN A 84 5.27 -24.11 7.43
N VAL A 85 6.55 -24.40 7.27
CA VAL A 85 7.08 -25.35 6.29
C VAL A 85 7.49 -26.64 6.99
N TYR A 86 6.96 -27.76 6.50
CA TYR A 86 7.27 -29.10 6.97
C TYR A 86 7.93 -29.91 5.85
N ILE A 87 8.96 -30.66 6.22
CA ILE A 87 9.68 -31.56 5.31
C ILE A 87 9.67 -32.95 5.92
N ASN A 88 9.04 -33.90 5.23
CA ASN A 88 8.90 -35.28 5.70
C ASN A 88 8.33 -35.38 7.14
N GLY A 89 7.39 -34.52 7.53
CA GLY A 89 6.82 -34.48 8.88
C GLY A 89 7.51 -33.54 9.88
N ASN A 90 8.71 -33.05 9.59
CA ASN A 90 9.48 -32.20 10.51
C ASN A 90 9.25 -30.72 10.20
N LEU A 91 8.98 -29.91 11.21
CA LEU A 91 8.94 -28.45 11.06
C LEU A 91 10.35 -27.95 10.70
N ALA A 92 10.48 -27.38 9.51
CA ALA A 92 11.74 -26.87 8.97
C ALA A 92 11.87 -25.35 9.16
N GLY A 93 10.77 -24.62 9.24
CA GLY A 93 10.74 -23.25 9.74
C GLY A 93 9.42 -22.54 9.53
N GLU A 94 9.38 -21.27 9.92
CA GLU A 94 8.17 -20.45 9.99
C GLU A 94 8.46 -19.00 9.56
N SER A 95 7.45 -18.33 8.98
CA SER A 95 7.39 -16.88 8.88
C SER A 95 6.07 -16.36 9.40
N ARG A 96 6.11 -15.33 10.25
CA ARG A 96 4.92 -14.56 10.70
C ARG A 96 4.85 -13.19 10.02
N CYS A 97 5.37 -13.10 8.80
CA CYS A 97 5.41 -11.87 8.01
C CYS A 97 4.70 -12.13 6.67
N GLY A 98 3.43 -11.71 6.59
CA GLY A 98 2.55 -12.07 5.48
C GLY A 98 2.94 -11.51 4.11
N TYR A 99 3.92 -10.60 4.03
CA TYR A 99 4.24 -9.80 2.84
C TYR A 99 5.71 -9.81 2.44
N SER A 100 6.56 -10.48 3.21
CA SER A 100 7.99 -10.58 2.96
C SER A 100 8.35 -11.98 2.50
N MET A 101 9.40 -12.08 1.69
CA MET A 101 10.01 -13.36 1.36
C MET A 101 10.64 -13.99 2.61
N PHE A 102 10.68 -15.32 2.68
CA PHE A 102 11.50 -16.05 3.64
C PHE A 102 12.06 -17.33 3.03
N ARG A 103 13.19 -17.81 3.57
CA ARG A 103 13.91 -18.99 3.10
C ARG A 103 14.08 -20.02 4.19
N ILE A 104 14.05 -21.28 3.81
CA ILE A 104 14.29 -22.43 4.69
C ILE A 104 15.38 -23.30 4.08
N ALA A 105 16.44 -23.58 4.84
CA ALA A 105 17.45 -24.57 4.45
C ALA A 105 16.85 -25.98 4.49
N LEU A 106 16.91 -26.70 3.37
CA LEU A 106 16.24 -28.00 3.23
C LEU A 106 17.15 -29.17 3.59
N ASN A 107 18.46 -29.06 3.37
CA ASN A 107 19.43 -30.16 3.54
C ASN A 107 19.28 -30.97 4.83
N PRO A 108 19.05 -30.38 6.03
CA PRO A 108 18.89 -31.15 7.26
C PRO A 108 17.71 -32.15 7.26
N TYR A 109 16.75 -31.98 6.34
CA TYR A 109 15.51 -32.73 6.28
C TYR A 109 15.37 -33.60 5.02
N LEU A 110 16.25 -33.41 4.03
CA LEU A 110 16.20 -34.11 2.76
C LEU A 110 16.78 -35.53 2.87
N LYS A 111 16.19 -36.44 2.09
CA LYS A 111 16.70 -37.79 1.82
C LYS A 111 16.75 -38.05 0.32
N ALA A 112 17.54 -39.03 -0.08
CA ALA A 112 17.54 -39.53 -1.45
C ALA A 112 16.15 -40.09 -1.81
N GLY A 113 15.71 -39.83 -3.04
CA GLY A 113 14.37 -40.15 -3.52
C GLY A 113 13.35 -39.07 -3.20
N SER A 114 12.14 -39.49 -2.85
CA SER A 114 10.98 -38.61 -2.67
C SER A 114 10.96 -37.94 -1.29
N ASN A 115 10.73 -36.63 -1.26
CA ASN A 115 10.56 -35.80 -0.07
C ASN A 115 9.21 -35.10 -0.14
N LEU A 116 8.42 -35.18 0.93
CA LEU A 116 7.16 -34.45 1.06
C LEU A 116 7.44 -33.05 1.61
N ILE A 117 7.07 -32.03 0.85
CA ILE A 117 7.04 -30.63 1.27
C ILE A 117 5.59 -30.29 1.59
N ALA A 118 5.29 -29.90 2.82
CA ALA A 118 3.98 -29.43 3.23
C ALA A 118 4.08 -28.02 3.80
N VAL A 119 3.16 -27.14 3.43
CA VAL A 119 3.11 -25.77 3.93
C VAL A 119 1.72 -25.50 4.50
N MET A 120 1.66 -25.22 5.79
CA MET A 120 0.45 -24.72 6.44
C MET A 120 0.47 -23.20 6.38
N VAL A 121 -0.61 -22.61 5.89
CA VAL A 121 -0.77 -21.16 5.78
C VAL A 121 -2.00 -20.72 6.57
N ASP A 122 -1.86 -19.67 7.39
CA ASP A 122 -2.90 -19.18 8.28
C ASP A 122 -3.10 -17.66 8.13
N ASN A 123 -4.32 -17.24 7.78
CA ASN A 123 -4.72 -15.83 7.78
C ASN A 123 -5.77 -15.51 8.88
N SER A 124 -5.95 -16.40 9.86
CA SER A 124 -6.77 -16.15 11.05
C SER A 124 -6.28 -14.92 11.81
N TYR A 125 -7.11 -14.41 12.72
CA TYR A 125 -6.70 -13.31 13.58
C TYR A 125 -5.71 -13.79 14.64
N HIS A 126 -4.54 -13.15 14.67
CA HIS A 126 -3.50 -13.32 15.69
C HIS A 126 -3.11 -11.92 16.17
N ASN A 127 -3.32 -11.60 17.46
CA ASN A 127 -3.12 -10.24 17.97
C ASN A 127 -1.65 -9.77 17.91
N GLU A 128 -0.71 -10.70 17.74
CA GLU A 128 0.73 -10.45 17.58
C GLU A 128 1.21 -10.38 16.12
N VAL A 129 0.34 -10.53 15.11
CA VAL A 129 0.75 -10.55 13.69
C VAL A 129 0.01 -9.49 12.88
N PHE A 130 0.73 -8.44 12.49
CA PHE A 130 0.18 -7.34 11.72
C PHE A 130 -0.05 -7.72 10.24
N PRO A 131 -1.12 -7.21 9.60
CA PRO A 131 -2.11 -6.25 10.10
C PRO A 131 -3.18 -6.87 11.01
N LEU A 132 -3.61 -6.09 12.02
CA LEU A 132 -4.68 -6.49 12.94
C LEU A 132 -6.04 -5.97 12.51
N MET A 133 -6.08 -4.72 12.05
CA MET A 133 -7.28 -4.02 11.59
C MET A 133 -6.90 -3.09 10.44
N ALA A 134 -7.52 -3.24 9.28
CA ALA A 134 -7.35 -2.33 8.16
C ALA A 134 -8.51 -2.43 7.17
N ASP A 135 -8.63 -1.43 6.30
CA ASP A 135 -9.65 -1.35 5.26
C ASP A 135 -9.25 -2.07 3.96
N PHE A 136 -8.62 -3.25 4.07
CA PHE A 136 -8.32 -4.13 2.92
C PHE A 136 -8.42 -5.59 3.34
N THR A 137 -8.66 -6.49 2.38
CA THR A 137 -8.78 -7.92 2.67
C THR A 137 -7.43 -8.57 2.96
N PHE A 138 -7.37 -9.38 4.03
CA PHE A 138 -6.18 -10.16 4.38
C PHE A 138 -6.21 -11.51 3.67
N TYR A 139 -5.89 -11.49 2.38
CA TYR A 139 -5.90 -12.68 1.52
C TYR A 139 -4.94 -13.75 2.00
N GLY A 140 -5.45 -14.95 2.27
CA GLY A 140 -4.65 -16.08 2.69
C GLY A 140 -4.15 -16.93 1.52
N GLY A 141 -2.94 -17.49 1.66
CA GLY A 141 -2.35 -18.41 0.68
C GLY A 141 -0.88 -18.17 0.37
N LEU A 142 -0.35 -19.01 -0.53
CA LEU A 142 0.98 -18.83 -1.14
C LEU A 142 0.82 -17.96 -2.39
N TYR A 143 0.60 -16.66 -2.15
CA TYR A 143 0.15 -15.73 -3.18
C TYR A 143 1.30 -15.06 -3.97
N ARG A 144 2.55 -15.45 -3.72
CA ARG A 144 3.73 -15.11 -4.54
C ARG A 144 4.48 -16.38 -4.93
N GLU A 145 5.42 -16.23 -5.85
CA GLU A 145 6.24 -17.34 -6.36
C GLU A 145 6.99 -18.06 -5.23
N VAL A 146 7.13 -19.38 -5.38
CA VAL A 146 8.00 -20.24 -4.58
C VAL A 146 9.10 -20.77 -5.49
N LYS A 147 10.33 -20.75 -5.00
CA LYS A 147 11.50 -21.22 -5.74
C LYS A 147 12.29 -22.22 -4.90
N LEU A 148 12.94 -23.15 -5.58
CA LEU A 148 13.99 -23.98 -5.03
C LEU A 148 15.33 -23.39 -5.48
N LEU A 149 16.13 -22.91 -4.52
CA LEU A 149 17.48 -22.42 -4.77
C LEU A 149 18.46 -23.58 -4.60
N VAL A 150 19.30 -23.83 -5.60
CA VAL A 150 20.31 -24.89 -5.60
C VAL A 150 21.70 -24.26 -5.76
N MET A 151 22.59 -24.50 -4.81
CA MET A 151 23.91 -23.88 -4.73
C MET A 151 25.00 -24.91 -4.42
N ASP A 152 26.25 -24.52 -4.66
CA ASP A 152 27.44 -25.21 -4.16
C ASP A 152 27.75 -24.78 -2.71
N ASP A 153 28.72 -25.44 -2.07
CA ASP A 153 29.10 -25.16 -0.67
C ASP A 153 29.50 -23.70 -0.43
N ILE A 154 30.06 -23.02 -1.44
CA ILE A 154 30.47 -21.61 -1.39
C ILE A 154 29.47 -20.77 -2.18
N HIS A 155 28.74 -19.90 -1.48
CA HIS A 155 27.72 -19.04 -2.06
C HIS A 155 27.50 -17.80 -1.21
N PHE A 156 26.87 -16.75 -1.76
CA PHE A 156 26.44 -15.60 -0.96
C PHE A 156 25.37 -16.03 0.04
N ASP A 157 25.46 -15.59 1.29
CA ASP A 157 24.51 -15.95 2.33
C ASP A 157 23.08 -15.56 1.94
N VAL A 158 22.22 -16.56 1.76
CA VAL A 158 20.81 -16.38 1.42
C VAL A 158 19.90 -16.38 2.65
N MET A 159 20.43 -16.63 3.84
CA MET A 159 19.68 -16.76 5.10
C MET A 159 19.71 -15.49 5.95
N ASP A 160 20.38 -14.42 5.50
CA ASP A 160 20.52 -13.13 6.20
C ASP A 160 19.22 -12.28 6.24
N SER A 161 18.10 -12.82 5.76
CA SER A 161 16.81 -12.14 5.52
C SER A 161 16.81 -11.08 4.42
N GLY A 162 17.93 -10.86 3.74
CA GLY A 162 18.03 -10.10 2.51
C GLY A 162 17.64 -10.90 1.27
N ARG A 163 17.59 -10.23 0.13
CA ARG A 163 17.30 -10.87 -1.15
C ARG A 163 18.56 -11.48 -1.75
N ASP A 164 19.58 -10.68 -2.00
CA ASP A 164 20.76 -11.14 -2.75
C ASP A 164 21.92 -11.66 -1.87
N GLY A 165 21.88 -11.39 -0.55
CA GLY A 165 23.04 -11.55 0.36
C GLY A 165 24.13 -10.49 0.14
N VAL A 166 23.84 -9.50 -0.71
CA VAL A 166 24.75 -8.43 -1.13
C VAL A 166 23.99 -7.11 -1.13
N TYR A 167 24.62 -6.09 -0.55
CA TYR A 167 24.03 -4.78 -0.33
C TYR A 167 24.88 -3.69 -0.98
N LEU A 168 24.23 -2.82 -1.75
CA LEU A 168 24.85 -1.70 -2.46
C LEU A 168 24.44 -0.38 -1.81
N THR A 169 25.40 0.31 -1.22
CA THR A 169 25.18 1.65 -0.65
C THR A 169 25.88 2.69 -1.52
N GLN A 170 25.17 3.75 -1.87
CA GLN A 170 25.70 4.90 -2.58
C GLN A 170 25.76 6.12 -1.67
N ARG A 171 26.78 6.96 -1.84
CA ARG A 171 26.89 8.22 -1.12
C ARG A 171 27.58 9.27 -1.97
N LYS A 172 26.95 10.42 -2.15
CA LYS A 172 27.60 11.56 -2.83
C LYS A 172 28.70 12.13 -1.92
N ILE A 173 29.94 12.17 -2.39
CA ILE A 173 31.12 12.64 -1.62
C ILE A 173 31.81 13.87 -2.24
N GLY A 174 31.30 14.36 -3.37
CA GLY A 174 31.80 15.54 -4.07
C GLY A 174 30.73 16.14 -4.97
N ARG A 175 31.12 17.06 -5.86
CA ARG A 175 30.18 17.67 -6.81
C ARG A 175 29.60 16.62 -7.77
N ASP A 176 30.49 15.82 -8.36
CA ASP A 176 30.20 14.87 -9.43
C ASP A 176 30.78 13.47 -9.12
N THR A 177 30.99 13.14 -7.85
CA THR A 177 31.58 11.87 -7.41
C THR A 177 30.68 11.19 -6.39
N PHE A 178 30.40 9.91 -6.64
CA PHE A 178 29.72 9.02 -5.70
C PHE A 178 30.68 7.97 -5.19
N GLU A 179 30.55 7.64 -3.93
CA GLU A 179 31.11 6.44 -3.36
C GLU A 179 30.11 5.29 -3.54
N LEU A 180 30.60 4.17 -4.07
CA LEU A 180 29.90 2.90 -4.08
C LEU A 180 30.50 1.99 -3.00
N PHE A 181 29.64 1.49 -2.14
CA PHE A 181 29.99 0.61 -1.05
C PHE A 181 29.24 -0.71 -1.19
N VAL A 182 29.99 -1.80 -1.41
CA VAL A 182 29.46 -3.14 -1.62
C VAL A 182 29.85 -4.03 -0.46
N HIS A 183 28.87 -4.66 0.18
CA HIS A 183 29.12 -5.55 1.31
C HIS A 183 28.13 -6.70 1.35
N GLY A 184 28.51 -7.77 2.05
CA GLY A 184 27.71 -8.97 2.20
C GLY A 184 28.47 -10.05 2.97
N THR A 185 27.88 -11.23 3.01
CA THR A 185 28.47 -12.43 3.63
C THR A 185 28.52 -13.55 2.59
N VAL A 186 29.63 -14.29 2.59
CA VAL A 186 29.74 -15.57 1.86
C VAL A 186 29.72 -16.70 2.87
N ALA A 187 28.85 -17.68 2.64
CA ALA A 187 28.84 -18.94 3.36
C ALA A 187 29.79 -19.94 2.69
N ASN A 188 30.52 -20.71 3.51
CA ASN A 188 31.26 -21.90 3.11
C ASN A 188 30.78 -23.09 3.96
N GLU A 189 29.82 -23.82 3.42
CA GLU A 189 29.21 -24.96 4.09
C GLU A 189 29.98 -26.28 3.93
N SER A 190 31.16 -26.26 3.30
CA SER A 190 32.03 -27.45 3.19
C SER A 190 32.76 -27.78 4.51
N MET A 191 32.77 -26.85 5.47
CA MET A 191 33.54 -26.89 6.71
C MET A 191 35.06 -27.06 6.52
N LYS A 192 35.57 -26.82 5.30
CA LYS A 192 37.00 -26.82 4.98
C LYS A 192 37.43 -25.40 4.64
N PRO A 193 38.41 -24.82 5.37
CA PRO A 193 38.94 -23.50 5.04
C PRO A 193 39.45 -23.45 3.61
N GLN A 194 39.08 -22.41 2.88
CA GLN A 194 39.57 -22.14 1.52
C GLN A 194 39.92 -20.66 1.38
N THR A 195 40.82 -20.35 0.46
CA THR A 195 41.07 -18.97 0.01
C THR A 195 40.17 -18.68 -1.17
N GLY A 196 39.46 -17.56 -1.12
CA GLY A 196 38.66 -17.07 -2.23
C GLY A 196 38.91 -15.59 -2.49
N THR A 197 38.26 -15.07 -3.51
CA THR A 197 38.30 -13.65 -3.88
C THR A 197 36.89 -13.19 -4.20
N ILE A 198 36.50 -12.02 -3.68
CA ILE A 198 35.30 -11.32 -4.11
C ILE A 198 35.70 -10.34 -5.19
N GLN A 199 35.00 -10.40 -6.32
CA GLN A 199 35.12 -9.46 -7.42
C GLN A 199 33.84 -8.64 -7.55
N VAL A 200 33.97 -7.33 -7.70
CA VAL A 200 32.88 -6.39 -7.98
C VAL A 200 33.18 -5.67 -9.29
N ARG A 201 32.27 -5.78 -10.26
CA ARG A 201 32.29 -4.99 -11.50
C ARG A 201 31.02 -4.16 -11.59
N LEU A 202 31.16 -2.87 -11.88
CA LEU A 202 30.04 -1.97 -12.21
C LEU A 202 29.99 -1.81 -13.73
N ILE A 203 28.86 -2.14 -14.32
CA ILE A 203 28.66 -2.22 -15.77
C ILE A 203 27.62 -1.17 -16.18
N ASP A 204 27.94 -0.37 -17.20
CA ASP A 204 27.02 0.63 -17.78
C ASP A 204 25.98 -0.02 -18.74
N GLN A 205 25.09 0.78 -19.33
CA GLN A 205 24.03 0.27 -20.21
C GLN A 205 24.57 -0.21 -21.57
N GLU A 206 25.74 0.27 -21.97
CA GLU A 206 26.48 -0.14 -23.16
C GLU A 206 27.27 -1.45 -22.95
N GLY A 207 27.36 -1.94 -21.70
CA GLY A 207 28.04 -3.17 -21.33
C GLY A 207 29.53 -2.98 -20.97
N ASN A 208 30.01 -1.75 -20.80
CA ASN A 208 31.38 -1.47 -20.37
C ASN A 208 31.51 -1.55 -18.86
N THR A 209 32.61 -2.15 -18.38
CA THR A 209 33.00 -2.07 -16.98
C THR A 209 33.54 -0.67 -16.67
N VAL A 210 32.82 0.09 -15.86
CA VAL A 210 33.19 1.46 -15.44
C VAL A 210 33.88 1.51 -14.07
N PHE A 211 33.80 0.42 -13.30
CA PHE A 211 34.53 0.22 -12.06
C PHE A 211 34.76 -1.28 -11.83
N GLU A 212 35.94 -1.63 -11.32
CA GLU A 212 36.30 -3.01 -10.98
C GLU A 212 37.17 -3.00 -9.73
N ALA A 213 36.89 -3.91 -8.79
CA ALA A 213 37.69 -4.10 -7.59
C ALA A 213 37.56 -5.54 -7.09
N ASP A 214 38.66 -6.05 -6.55
CA ASP A 214 38.74 -7.38 -5.96
C ASP A 214 39.18 -7.29 -4.48
N SER A 215 38.77 -8.26 -3.68
CA SER A 215 39.23 -8.44 -2.30
C SER A 215 39.40 -9.92 -2.00
N ASP A 216 40.57 -10.29 -1.49
CA ASP A 216 40.80 -11.64 -0.99
C ASP A 216 39.94 -11.91 0.25
N LEU A 217 39.52 -13.17 0.39
CA LEU A 217 38.66 -13.66 1.46
C LEU A 217 39.18 -14.99 1.99
N VAL A 218 39.12 -15.16 3.31
CA VAL A 218 39.29 -16.47 3.95
C VAL A 218 37.89 -17.05 4.18
N LEU A 219 37.60 -18.14 3.49
CA LEU A 219 36.30 -18.82 3.51
C LEU A 219 36.33 -19.91 4.59
N GLU A 220 36.05 -19.54 5.84
CA GLU A 220 35.94 -20.47 6.98
C GLU A 220 34.57 -20.31 7.66
N GLY A 221 33.61 -21.16 7.28
CA GLY A 221 32.23 -21.06 7.76
C GLY A 221 31.48 -19.88 7.13
N GLU A 222 31.72 -18.67 7.64
CA GLU A 222 31.16 -17.42 7.11
C GLU A 222 32.27 -16.38 6.94
N ALA A 223 32.22 -15.66 5.83
CA ALA A 223 33.21 -14.64 5.51
C ALA A 223 32.52 -13.35 5.04
N LYS A 224 32.68 -12.30 5.84
CA LYS A 224 32.16 -10.97 5.51
C LYS A 224 33.11 -10.27 4.57
N PHE A 225 32.57 -9.59 3.57
CA PHE A 225 33.35 -8.79 2.64
C PHE A 225 32.87 -7.35 2.59
N ARG A 226 33.78 -6.46 2.21
CA ARG A 226 33.56 -5.03 2.17
C ARG A 226 34.45 -4.41 1.10
N ILE A 227 33.85 -3.88 0.03
CA ILE A 227 34.55 -3.19 -1.07
C ILE A 227 34.01 -1.75 -1.15
N ARG A 228 34.93 -0.80 -1.37
CA ARG A 228 34.64 0.62 -1.52
C ARG A 228 35.26 1.12 -2.82
N GLY A 229 34.48 1.83 -3.63
CA GLY A 229 34.91 2.43 -4.89
C GLY A 229 34.43 3.86 -5.04
N GLU A 230 35.17 4.67 -5.79
CA GLU A 230 34.73 6.00 -6.20
C GLU A 230 34.32 5.98 -7.67
N ILE A 231 33.09 6.42 -7.93
CA ILE A 231 32.48 6.52 -9.25
C ILE A 231 32.44 7.99 -9.63
N CYS A 232 33.28 8.37 -10.59
CA CYS A 232 33.41 9.75 -11.06
C CYS A 232 32.46 10.00 -12.24
N ASN A 233 31.72 11.11 -12.18
CA ASN A 233 30.75 11.55 -13.18
C ASN A 233 29.75 10.44 -13.60
N PRO A 234 29.09 9.73 -12.65
CA PRO A 234 28.09 8.74 -13.02
C PRO A 234 26.92 9.41 -13.75
N VAL A 235 26.32 8.68 -14.69
CA VAL A 235 24.99 9.05 -15.21
C VAL A 235 24.00 8.81 -14.07
N LEU A 236 23.31 9.87 -13.66
CA LEU A 236 22.40 9.80 -12.52
C LEU A 236 21.09 9.12 -12.91
N TRP A 237 20.52 8.41 -11.94
CA TRP A 237 19.10 8.12 -11.94
C TRP A 237 18.37 9.41 -11.55
N ASP A 238 17.71 10.04 -12.51
CA ASP A 238 16.99 11.32 -12.37
C ASP A 238 15.47 11.12 -12.53
N GLY A 239 14.95 10.08 -11.89
CA GLY A 239 13.52 9.77 -11.87
C GLY A 239 12.99 9.44 -13.26
N ILE A 240 11.75 9.81 -13.53
CA ILE A 240 11.05 9.51 -14.80
C ILE A 240 11.74 10.14 -16.03
N GLU A 241 12.54 11.19 -15.85
CA GLU A 241 13.24 11.87 -16.95
C GLU A 241 14.47 11.08 -17.40
N GLN A 242 15.16 10.41 -16.48
CA GLN A 242 16.36 9.62 -16.77
C GLN A 242 16.54 8.48 -15.75
N PRO A 243 15.80 7.36 -15.88
CA PRO A 243 15.91 6.23 -14.95
C PRO A 243 17.14 5.35 -15.24
N TYR A 244 18.33 5.95 -15.22
CA TYR A 244 19.57 5.26 -15.58
C TYR A 244 19.97 4.24 -14.51
N LEU A 245 20.21 2.99 -14.93
CA LEU A 245 20.60 1.89 -14.08
C LEU A 245 21.91 1.27 -14.60
N TYR A 246 22.87 1.14 -13.70
CA TYR A 246 24.05 0.29 -13.86
C TYR A 246 23.74 -1.12 -13.35
N THR A 247 24.56 -2.09 -13.73
CA THR A 247 24.57 -3.44 -13.14
C THR A 247 25.83 -3.65 -12.30
N ALA A 248 25.69 -3.92 -11.01
CA ALA A 248 26.77 -4.40 -10.17
C ALA A 248 26.83 -5.94 -10.26
N ALA A 249 27.82 -6.47 -10.97
CA ALA A 249 28.14 -7.88 -11.03
C ALA A 249 29.11 -8.23 -9.89
N VAL A 250 28.62 -8.95 -8.88
CA VAL A 250 29.38 -9.33 -7.68
C VAL A 250 29.56 -10.84 -7.68
N SER A 251 30.80 -11.31 -7.76
CA SER A 251 31.11 -12.74 -7.86
C SER A 251 32.09 -13.18 -6.78
N VAL A 252 31.90 -14.41 -6.28
CA VAL A 252 32.84 -15.08 -5.38
C VAL A 252 33.58 -16.17 -6.16
N HIS A 253 34.90 -16.14 -6.06
CA HIS A 253 35.80 -17.07 -6.72
C HIS A 253 36.50 -17.94 -5.68
N SER A 254 36.64 -19.24 -5.97
CA SER A 254 37.53 -20.16 -5.22
C SER A 254 38.24 -21.07 -6.21
N ASN A 255 39.53 -21.32 -5.98
CA ASN A 255 40.38 -22.13 -6.86
C ASN A 255 40.35 -21.70 -8.35
N GLY A 256 40.20 -20.40 -8.61
CA GLY A 256 40.14 -19.84 -9.97
C GLY A 256 38.81 -20.08 -10.71
N GLN A 257 37.76 -20.51 -10.01
CA GLN A 257 36.41 -20.71 -10.56
C GLN A 257 35.39 -19.83 -9.85
N ILE A 258 34.39 -19.35 -10.59
CA ILE A 258 33.24 -18.64 -10.02
C ILE A 258 32.35 -19.65 -9.29
N CYS A 259 32.25 -19.50 -7.97
CA CYS A 259 31.36 -20.30 -7.14
C CYS A 259 29.93 -19.76 -7.19
N ASP A 260 29.77 -18.43 -7.14
CA ASP A 260 28.46 -17.77 -7.17
C ASP A 260 28.57 -16.32 -7.70
N GLU A 261 27.48 -15.79 -8.26
CA GLU A 261 27.39 -14.44 -8.83
C GLU A 261 26.03 -13.80 -8.55
N ARG A 262 26.00 -12.49 -8.31
CA ARG A 262 24.81 -11.65 -8.24
C ARG A 262 24.93 -10.49 -9.23
N ASN A 263 23.85 -10.22 -9.96
CA ASN A 263 23.75 -9.08 -10.86
C ASN A 263 22.64 -8.16 -10.33
N ILE A 264 23.06 -7.06 -9.71
CA ILE A 264 22.16 -6.18 -8.94
C ILE A 264 22.11 -4.81 -9.61
N ALA A 265 20.91 -4.33 -9.91
CA ALA A 265 20.74 -3.00 -10.49
C ALA A 265 21.04 -1.90 -9.46
N ILE A 266 21.65 -0.80 -9.89
CA ILE A 266 21.87 0.39 -9.06
C ILE A 266 21.77 1.67 -9.91
N GLY A 267 21.08 2.67 -9.37
CA GLY A 267 21.00 4.01 -9.95
C GLY A 267 21.56 5.05 -8.98
N PHE A 268 22.52 5.88 -9.43
CA PHE A 268 23.14 6.90 -8.58
C PHE A 268 22.24 8.14 -8.45
N ARG A 269 21.89 8.55 -7.23
CA ARG A 269 21.04 9.71 -6.97
C ARG A 269 21.20 10.29 -5.57
N THR A 270 20.67 11.48 -5.35
CA THR A 270 20.43 12.05 -4.01
C THR A 270 18.98 12.45 -3.84
N VAL A 271 18.42 12.23 -2.66
CA VAL A 271 17.07 12.68 -2.29
C VAL A 271 17.13 13.46 -0.99
N GLU A 272 16.44 14.61 -0.94
CA GLU A 272 16.35 15.47 0.24
C GLU A 272 14.90 15.95 0.40
N ALA A 273 14.36 15.94 1.62
CA ALA A 273 13.09 16.59 1.92
C ALA A 273 13.35 17.97 2.50
N THR A 274 12.82 19.02 1.86
CA THR A 274 12.95 20.40 2.33
C THR A 274 11.61 20.93 2.81
N THR A 275 11.61 21.92 3.69
CA THR A 275 10.39 22.43 4.32
C THR A 275 9.74 23.56 3.53
N ASP A 276 10.40 24.09 2.50
CA ASP A 276 9.96 25.26 1.73
C ASP A 276 9.77 24.98 0.23
N ARG A 277 10.57 24.08 -0.34
CA ARG A 277 10.62 23.81 -1.79
C ARG A 277 10.13 22.41 -2.18
N GLY A 278 9.69 21.60 -1.23
CA GLY A 278 9.29 20.22 -1.45
C GLY A 278 10.48 19.26 -1.46
N LEU A 279 10.36 18.14 -2.17
CA LEU A 279 11.44 17.16 -2.27
C LEU A 279 12.46 17.63 -3.31
N LEU A 280 13.75 17.37 -3.09
CA LEU A 280 14.79 17.55 -4.10
C LEU A 280 15.27 16.18 -4.58
N LEU A 281 15.25 15.97 -5.90
CA LEU A 281 15.91 14.85 -6.56
C LEU A 281 17.14 15.41 -7.28
N ASN A 282 18.34 14.91 -6.96
CA ASN A 282 19.60 15.39 -7.53
C ASN A 282 19.78 16.92 -7.41
N GLY A 283 19.26 17.51 -6.32
CA GLY A 283 19.30 18.95 -6.04
C GLY A 283 18.24 19.79 -6.77
N LYS A 284 17.37 19.17 -7.58
CA LYS A 284 16.29 19.84 -8.30
C LYS A 284 14.95 19.62 -7.57
N PRO A 285 14.15 20.67 -7.31
CA PRO A 285 12.81 20.51 -6.74
C PRO A 285 11.91 19.63 -7.61
N ILE A 286 11.22 18.70 -6.96
CA ILE A 286 10.22 17.83 -7.57
C ILE A 286 9.00 17.75 -6.66
N LYS A 287 7.81 17.99 -7.23
CA LYS A 287 6.53 17.72 -6.57
C LYS A 287 6.21 16.23 -6.74
N LEU A 288 5.85 15.56 -5.65
CA LEU A 288 5.45 14.15 -5.70
C LEU A 288 4.01 14.04 -6.20
N ASN A 289 3.89 13.81 -7.51
CA ASN A 289 2.65 13.51 -8.20
C ASN A 289 2.41 12.01 -8.08
N GLY A 290 1.85 11.62 -6.94
CA GLY A 290 1.82 10.24 -6.49
C GLY A 290 0.45 9.61 -6.49
N VAL A 291 0.44 8.28 -6.56
CA VAL A 291 -0.72 7.44 -6.29
C VAL A 291 -0.36 6.37 -5.28
N CYS A 292 -1.33 5.93 -4.48
CA CYS A 292 -1.20 4.67 -3.74
C CYS A 292 -1.58 3.50 -4.64
N ARG A 293 -1.06 2.29 -4.35
CA ARG A 293 -1.43 1.06 -5.05
C ARG A 293 -1.50 -0.11 -4.08
N HIS A 294 -2.62 -0.82 -4.06
CA HIS A 294 -2.74 -2.14 -3.40
C HIS A 294 -2.34 -3.28 -4.37
N GLN A 295 -1.89 -4.42 -3.84
CA GLN A 295 -1.36 -5.54 -4.65
C GLN A 295 -2.41 -6.55 -5.14
N ASP A 296 -3.69 -6.17 -5.18
CA ASP A 296 -4.76 -7.06 -5.63
C ASP A 296 -5.34 -6.67 -7.01
N TYR A 297 -6.04 -7.63 -7.59
CA TYR A 297 -6.66 -7.51 -8.91
C TYR A 297 -8.02 -8.21 -8.91
N GLY A 298 -8.97 -7.68 -9.69
CA GLY A 298 -10.34 -8.16 -9.74
C GLY A 298 -10.44 -9.65 -10.12
N GLY A 299 -11.05 -10.45 -9.25
CA GLY A 299 -11.24 -11.89 -9.43
C GLY A 299 -10.02 -12.75 -9.12
N MET A 300 -8.88 -12.15 -8.74
CA MET A 300 -7.62 -12.87 -8.44
C MET A 300 -7.18 -12.70 -6.98
N GLY A 301 -7.79 -11.78 -6.23
CA GLY A 301 -7.22 -11.35 -4.94
C GLY A 301 -5.81 -10.80 -5.15
N ASN A 302 -4.90 -11.12 -4.24
CA ASN A 302 -3.48 -10.74 -4.32
C ASN A 302 -2.58 -11.77 -5.03
N ALA A 303 -3.13 -12.84 -5.60
CA ALA A 303 -2.37 -13.84 -6.35
C ALA A 303 -2.14 -13.40 -7.81
N ILE A 304 -1.50 -12.23 -7.98
CA ILE A 304 -1.32 -11.58 -9.28
C ILE A 304 -0.02 -12.03 -9.97
N THR A 305 0.01 -12.00 -11.30
CA THR A 305 1.20 -12.32 -12.09
C THR A 305 2.00 -11.07 -12.43
N LYS A 306 3.22 -11.27 -12.97
CA LYS A 306 4.05 -10.20 -13.54
C LYS A 306 3.33 -9.40 -14.62
N ALA A 307 2.46 -10.04 -15.42
CA ALA A 307 1.67 -9.34 -16.44
C ALA A 307 0.65 -8.35 -15.84
N GLN A 308 -0.01 -8.70 -14.73
CA GLN A 308 -0.89 -7.74 -14.03
C GLN A 308 -0.07 -6.60 -13.38
N MET A 309 1.13 -6.89 -12.88
CA MET A 309 2.04 -5.86 -12.37
C MET A 309 2.52 -4.91 -13.47
N ASP A 310 2.80 -5.42 -14.68
CA ASP A 310 3.14 -4.62 -15.85
C ASP A 310 1.95 -3.76 -16.32
N GLU A 311 0.72 -4.31 -16.29
CA GLU A 311 -0.51 -3.56 -16.59
C GLU A 311 -0.72 -2.40 -15.60
N ASP A 312 -0.60 -2.67 -14.29
CA ASP A 312 -0.65 -1.64 -13.25
C ASP A 312 0.37 -0.54 -13.54
N MET A 313 1.62 -0.91 -13.81
CA MET A 313 2.70 0.03 -14.08
C MET A 313 2.44 0.85 -15.35
N SER A 314 1.89 0.24 -16.40
CA SER A 314 1.51 0.94 -17.63
C SER A 314 0.47 2.03 -17.35
N LEU A 315 -0.55 1.74 -16.55
CA LEU A 315 -1.59 2.69 -16.18
C LEU A 315 -1.06 3.82 -15.29
N ILE A 316 -0.15 3.51 -14.35
CA ILE A 316 0.52 4.47 -13.48
C ILE A 316 1.39 5.44 -14.30
N ARG A 317 2.12 4.92 -15.29
CA ARG A 317 2.91 5.76 -16.21
C ARG A 317 2.03 6.59 -17.12
N GLU A 318 0.92 6.03 -17.60
CA GLU A 318 0.00 6.76 -18.48
C GLU A 318 -0.64 7.96 -17.79
N VAL A 319 -1.04 7.83 -16.53
CA VAL A 319 -1.59 8.96 -15.75
C VAL A 319 -0.52 10.03 -15.48
N GLY A 320 0.78 9.71 -15.64
CA GLY A 320 1.89 10.63 -15.47
C GLY A 320 2.44 10.71 -14.04
N ALA A 321 2.13 9.73 -13.19
CA ALA A 321 2.67 9.69 -11.84
C ALA A 321 4.20 9.59 -11.86
N ASN A 322 4.87 10.30 -10.95
CA ASN A 322 6.33 10.24 -10.76
C ASN A 322 6.73 9.58 -9.42
N SER A 323 5.74 9.26 -8.60
CA SER A 323 5.93 8.64 -7.29
C SER A 323 4.81 7.64 -7.01
N ILE A 324 5.10 6.66 -6.15
CA ILE A 324 4.12 5.68 -5.70
C ILE A 324 4.30 5.35 -4.22
N ARG A 325 3.19 5.30 -3.49
CA ARG A 325 3.14 4.76 -2.13
C ARG A 325 2.61 3.34 -2.19
N LEU A 326 3.46 2.38 -1.88
CA LEU A 326 3.14 0.95 -1.89
C LEU A 326 2.56 0.55 -0.54
N ALA A 327 1.31 0.96 -0.35
CA ALA A 327 0.53 0.78 0.86
C ALA A 327 -0.17 -0.60 0.91
N HIS A 328 -0.35 -1.26 2.05
CA HIS A 328 0.17 -0.94 3.40
C HIS A 328 1.14 -2.02 3.85
N TYR A 329 2.00 -2.47 2.95
CA TYR A 329 2.88 -3.60 3.22
C TYR A 329 3.98 -3.68 2.17
N GLN A 330 4.96 -4.55 2.41
CA GLN A 330 5.97 -4.88 1.42
C GLN A 330 5.31 -5.46 0.15
N HIS A 331 5.60 -4.86 -1.00
CA HIS A 331 5.16 -5.34 -2.31
C HIS A 331 6.12 -6.36 -2.92
N ASP A 332 5.70 -6.98 -4.03
CA ASP A 332 6.54 -7.89 -4.80
C ASP A 332 7.77 -7.14 -5.35
N ASP A 333 8.93 -7.78 -5.26
CA ASP A 333 10.21 -7.26 -5.74
C ASP A 333 10.23 -6.91 -7.22
N TYR A 334 9.48 -7.66 -8.03
CA TYR A 334 9.30 -7.34 -9.43
C TYR A 334 8.69 -5.95 -9.61
N PHE A 335 7.76 -5.55 -8.73
CA PHE A 335 7.13 -4.24 -8.79
C PHE A 335 8.09 -3.11 -8.37
N TYR A 336 8.93 -3.32 -7.36
CA TYR A 336 10.01 -2.37 -7.04
C TYR A 336 11.02 -2.25 -8.19
N SER A 337 11.37 -3.37 -8.84
CA SER A 337 12.22 -3.37 -10.03
C SER A 337 11.59 -2.60 -11.21
N LEU A 338 10.27 -2.68 -11.38
CA LEU A 338 9.57 -1.83 -12.35
C LEU A 338 9.70 -0.34 -11.98
N CYS A 339 9.60 0.01 -10.70
CA CYS A 339 9.77 1.39 -10.24
C CYS A 339 11.19 1.92 -10.50
N ASP A 340 12.22 1.10 -10.27
CA ASP A 340 13.61 1.43 -10.62
C ASP A 340 13.74 1.71 -12.12
N ARG A 341 13.25 0.79 -12.95
CA ARG A 341 13.34 0.87 -14.43
C ARG A 341 12.61 2.05 -15.02
N TYR A 342 11.49 2.46 -14.42
CA TYR A 342 10.65 3.54 -14.94
C TYR A 342 10.79 4.87 -14.21
N GLY A 343 11.69 4.96 -13.23
CA GLY A 343 12.02 6.25 -12.62
C GLY A 343 11.05 6.73 -11.54
N LEU A 344 10.24 5.83 -10.97
CA LEU A 344 9.27 6.21 -9.93
C LEU A 344 9.95 6.29 -8.57
N LEU A 345 9.68 7.35 -7.81
CA LEU A 345 10.05 7.43 -6.41
C LEU A 345 9.10 6.56 -5.57
N VAL A 346 9.63 5.71 -4.69
CA VAL A 346 8.81 4.78 -3.91
C VAL A 346 8.85 5.10 -2.41
N TRP A 347 7.67 5.24 -1.81
CA TRP A 347 7.45 5.06 -0.38
C TRP A 347 7.02 3.60 -0.15
N ALA A 348 7.88 2.81 0.50
CA ALA A 348 7.58 1.43 0.90
C ALA A 348 7.32 1.37 2.42
N GLU A 349 6.36 0.57 2.88
CA GLU A 349 5.96 0.55 4.29
C GLU A 349 5.59 -0.85 4.81
N ILE A 350 5.51 -0.96 6.14
CA ILE A 350 5.04 -2.16 6.85
C ILE A 350 3.55 -2.02 7.24
N PRO A 351 2.84 -3.13 7.50
CA PRO A 351 1.43 -3.09 7.93
C PRO A 351 1.26 -2.76 9.43
N PHE A 352 2.09 -1.88 10.00
CA PHE A 352 1.86 -1.35 11.34
C PHE A 352 0.77 -0.27 11.28
N ILE A 353 -0.48 -0.71 11.29
CA ILE A 353 -1.65 0.07 10.86
C ILE A 353 -2.81 -0.01 11.87
N SER A 354 -3.51 1.11 12.04
CA SER A 354 -4.75 1.31 12.81
C SER A 354 -4.66 1.07 14.33
N VAL A 355 -4.30 -0.14 14.76
CA VAL A 355 -4.33 -0.52 16.18
C VAL A 355 -3.03 -1.20 16.57
N PRO A 356 -2.44 -0.83 17.72
CA PRO A 356 -1.30 -1.55 18.26
C PRO A 356 -1.71 -2.95 18.74
N SER A 357 -0.73 -3.85 18.85
CA SER A 357 -0.93 -5.14 19.49
C SER A 357 -1.07 -4.97 21.00
N THR A 358 -1.95 -5.76 21.63
CA THR A 358 -2.03 -5.84 23.10
C THR A 358 -1.27 -7.03 23.67
N LYS A 359 -0.84 -7.97 22.82
CA LYS A 359 -0.07 -9.15 23.21
C LYS A 359 1.41 -9.12 22.76
N ASP A 360 1.79 -8.18 21.91
CA ASP A 360 3.18 -7.89 21.52
C ASP A 360 3.57 -6.44 21.93
N PRO A 361 3.73 -6.16 23.23
CA PRO A 361 4.02 -4.81 23.75
C PRO A 361 5.42 -4.27 23.36
N ASP A 362 6.27 -5.11 22.77
CA ASP A 362 7.58 -4.72 22.26
C ASP A 362 7.59 -4.57 20.73
N ASN A 363 6.45 -4.84 20.07
CA ASN A 363 6.26 -4.76 18.62
C ASN A 363 7.29 -5.59 17.84
N HIS A 364 7.62 -6.79 18.34
CA HIS A 364 8.55 -7.72 17.67
C HIS A 364 8.14 -8.00 16.22
N ASN A 365 6.84 -8.19 15.95
CA ASN A 365 6.39 -8.48 14.59
C ASN A 365 6.57 -7.28 13.65
N ALA A 366 6.27 -6.06 14.10
CA ALA A 366 6.50 -4.86 13.29
C ALA A 366 7.98 -4.61 13.03
N VAL A 367 8.84 -4.87 14.03
CA VAL A 367 10.31 -4.82 13.91
C VAL A 367 10.81 -5.81 12.88
N GLU A 368 10.36 -7.07 12.95
CA GLU A 368 10.76 -8.11 11.99
C GLU A 368 10.30 -7.77 10.57
N GLN A 369 9.06 -7.31 10.39
CA GLN A 369 8.55 -6.90 9.08
C GLN A 369 9.34 -5.72 8.50
N LEU A 370 9.76 -4.76 9.34
CA LEU A 370 10.56 -3.62 8.89
C LEU A 370 11.98 -4.01 8.51
N GLU A 371 12.61 -4.88 9.31
CA GLU A 371 13.92 -5.42 9.00
C GLU A 371 13.90 -6.16 7.66
N LYS A 372 12.92 -7.06 7.44
CA LYS A 372 12.77 -7.80 6.19
C LYS A 372 12.49 -6.87 5.02
N LEU A 373 11.60 -5.88 5.17
CA LEU A 373 11.34 -4.90 4.11
C LEU A 373 12.63 -4.19 3.69
N ILE A 374 13.36 -3.61 4.65
CA ILE A 374 14.56 -2.83 4.36
C ILE A 374 15.65 -3.71 3.76
N LYS A 375 15.91 -4.90 4.32
CA LYS A 375 16.94 -5.81 3.80
C LYS A 375 16.61 -6.37 2.43
N GLN A 376 15.35 -6.74 2.16
CA GLN A 376 14.97 -7.35 0.89
C GLN A 376 14.85 -6.33 -0.23
N ALA A 377 14.49 -5.08 0.10
CA ALA A 377 14.32 -4.01 -0.87
C ALA A 377 15.49 -3.00 -0.88
N TYR A 378 16.59 -3.30 -0.16
CA TYR A 378 17.71 -2.39 0.09
C TYR A 378 18.32 -1.81 -1.19
N ASN A 379 18.46 -2.65 -2.22
CA ASN A 379 19.16 -2.32 -3.45
C ASN A 379 18.28 -1.52 -4.44
N HIS A 380 16.96 -1.40 -4.20
CA HIS A 380 16.08 -0.64 -5.08
C HIS A 380 16.36 0.84 -5.01
N CYS A 381 16.94 1.38 -6.09
CA CYS A 381 17.27 2.78 -6.17
C CYS A 381 16.02 3.65 -6.10
N SER A 382 14.84 3.20 -6.54
CA SER A 382 13.56 3.92 -6.54
C SER A 382 13.11 4.31 -5.13
N ILE A 383 13.32 3.44 -4.13
CA ILE A 383 12.84 3.66 -2.76
C ILE A 383 13.56 4.84 -2.13
N TYR A 384 12.81 5.88 -1.79
CA TYR A 384 13.35 7.11 -1.20
C TYR A 384 13.05 7.22 0.30
N CYS A 385 11.98 6.57 0.78
CA CYS A 385 11.65 6.53 2.19
C CYS A 385 11.01 5.22 2.66
N TRP A 386 11.21 4.92 3.94
CA TRP A 386 10.61 3.81 4.67
C TRP A 386 9.48 4.30 5.56
N GLY A 387 8.26 3.80 5.33
CA GLY A 387 7.07 4.08 6.13
C GLY A 387 7.01 3.21 7.38
N VAL A 388 6.93 3.83 8.55
CA VAL A 388 6.98 3.12 9.84
C VAL A 388 5.60 2.83 10.44
N GLN A 389 4.56 3.60 10.06
CA GLN A 389 3.19 3.42 10.55
C GLN A 389 2.15 4.07 9.62
N ASN A 390 0.91 3.57 9.66
CA ASN A 390 -0.25 4.23 9.07
C ASN A 390 -1.42 4.30 10.08
N GLU A 391 -1.93 5.50 10.36
CA GLU A 391 -3.09 5.75 11.23
C GLU A 391 -3.07 4.96 12.55
N ILE A 392 -1.90 4.64 13.11
CA ILE A 392 -1.79 3.74 14.27
C ILE A 392 -2.48 4.29 15.53
N THR A 393 -2.78 5.60 15.53
CA THR A 393 -3.48 6.31 16.59
C THR A 393 -4.98 6.45 16.36
N ILE A 394 -5.57 5.88 15.30
CA ILE A 394 -7.02 5.97 15.02
C ILE A 394 -7.88 5.48 16.19
N ALA A 395 -7.43 4.44 16.90
CA ALA A 395 -8.11 3.96 18.10
C ALA A 395 -7.57 4.63 19.36
N VAL A 396 -6.23 4.70 19.52
CA VAL A 396 -5.59 5.13 20.76
C VAL A 396 -4.22 5.73 20.48
N GLU A 397 -4.00 6.94 20.97
CA GLU A 397 -2.66 7.50 21.17
C GLU A 397 -2.21 7.20 22.61
N THR A 398 -1.08 6.51 22.75
CA THR A 398 -0.46 6.16 24.04
C THR A 398 1.05 6.35 24.01
N GLU A 399 1.67 6.42 25.19
CA GLU A 399 3.13 6.33 25.32
C GLU A 399 3.71 5.09 24.61
N HIS A 400 2.99 3.97 24.62
CA HIS A 400 3.38 2.75 23.91
C HIS A 400 3.42 2.96 22.38
N THR A 401 2.39 3.58 21.78
CA THR A 401 2.41 3.92 20.35
C THR A 401 3.55 4.88 20.00
N HIS A 402 3.85 5.88 20.84
CA HIS A 402 5.01 6.76 20.59
C HIS A 402 6.35 6.00 20.68
N LYS A 403 6.51 5.09 21.66
CA LYS A 403 7.71 4.24 21.80
C LYS A 403 7.88 3.34 20.57
N ALA A 404 6.81 2.74 20.08
CA ALA A 404 6.81 1.89 18.89
C ALA A 404 7.29 2.67 17.65
N ILE A 405 6.72 3.85 17.38
CA ILE A 405 7.10 4.67 16.23
C ILE A 405 8.58 5.07 16.31
N LYS A 406 9.06 5.54 17.47
CA LYS A 406 10.48 5.89 17.67
C LYS A 406 11.40 4.69 17.46
N LYS A 407 11.02 3.51 17.96
CA LYS A 407 11.80 2.27 17.81
C LYS A 407 11.90 1.88 16.33
N LEU A 408 10.81 1.95 15.59
CA LEU A 408 10.78 1.63 14.16
C LEU A 408 11.57 2.66 13.34
N THR A 409 11.44 3.97 13.61
CA THR A 409 12.28 4.99 12.99
C THR A 409 13.77 4.74 13.24
N ALA A 410 14.15 4.48 14.50
CA ALA A 410 15.54 4.23 14.87
C ALA A 410 16.08 2.98 14.16
N LEU A 411 15.29 1.91 14.07
CA LEU A 411 15.64 0.70 13.32
C LEU A 411 15.85 1.00 11.83
N SER A 412 14.96 1.78 11.20
CA SER A 412 15.15 2.20 9.81
C SER A 412 16.47 2.93 9.60
N LYS A 413 16.81 3.87 10.48
CA LYS A 413 18.08 4.62 10.40
C LYS A 413 19.31 3.77 10.72
N GLN A 414 19.16 2.75 11.57
CA GLN A 414 20.22 1.80 11.86
C GLN A 414 20.51 0.90 10.65
N LEU A 415 19.48 0.39 9.99
CA LEU A 415 19.61 -0.52 8.84
C LEU A 415 19.96 0.23 7.56
N ASP A 416 19.39 1.43 7.35
CA ASP A 416 19.60 2.24 6.16
C ASP A 416 19.59 3.75 6.48
N PRO A 417 20.75 4.31 6.86
CA PRO A 417 20.85 5.73 7.20
C PRO A 417 20.72 6.68 6.00
N ASN A 418 20.77 6.16 4.76
CA ASN A 418 20.80 6.98 3.55
C ASN A 418 19.41 7.26 2.94
N ARG A 419 18.36 6.61 3.48
CA ARG A 419 16.97 6.87 3.09
C ARG A 419 16.20 7.60 4.18
N LEU A 420 15.16 8.29 3.77
CA LEU A 420 14.27 9.02 4.67
C LEU A 420 13.34 8.04 5.39
N THR A 421 12.78 8.46 6.52
CA THR A 421 11.65 7.79 7.16
C THR A 421 10.39 8.62 7.00
N ALA A 422 9.25 7.94 6.90
CA ALA A 422 7.95 8.59 6.77
C ALA A 422 6.91 7.91 7.68
N GLN A 423 5.85 8.64 7.97
CA GLN A 423 4.67 8.13 8.68
C GLN A 423 3.40 8.70 8.04
N ALA A 424 2.27 8.01 8.17
CA ALA A 424 0.97 8.51 7.73
C ALA A 424 0.05 8.68 8.95
N ASN A 425 -0.20 9.92 9.36
CA ASN A 425 -1.10 10.25 10.46
C ASN A 425 -2.55 10.29 10.00
N ILE A 426 -3.46 9.89 10.88
CA ILE A 426 -4.89 10.16 10.70
C ILE A 426 -5.17 11.67 10.90
N ASN A 427 -6.29 12.17 10.37
CA ASN A 427 -6.71 13.57 10.49
C ASN A 427 -6.64 14.13 11.93
N GLY A 428 -6.93 13.28 12.92
CA GLY A 428 -7.14 13.69 14.32
C GLY A 428 -5.85 13.93 15.09
N VAL A 429 -4.68 13.71 14.49
CA VAL A 429 -3.40 14.07 15.12
C VAL A 429 -3.25 15.59 15.07
N GLU A 430 -3.29 16.21 16.25
CA GLU A 430 -3.13 17.66 16.45
C GLU A 430 -1.84 18.20 15.84
N ASP A 431 -1.86 19.46 15.43
CA ASP A 431 -0.72 20.10 14.76
C ASP A 431 0.50 20.19 15.67
N GLU A 432 0.31 20.50 16.95
CA GLU A 432 1.38 20.59 17.94
C GLU A 432 1.87 19.22 18.43
N SER A 433 1.26 18.10 18.01
CA SER A 433 1.64 16.78 18.50
C SER A 433 3.10 16.47 18.18
N ILE A 434 3.82 15.97 19.19
CA ILE A 434 5.21 15.57 19.05
C ILE A 434 5.39 14.42 18.05
N ILE A 435 4.33 13.67 17.73
CA ILE A 435 4.34 12.63 16.68
C ILE A 435 4.82 13.20 15.36
N ASN A 436 4.49 14.46 15.05
CA ASN A 436 4.86 15.15 13.81
C ASN A 436 6.39 15.38 13.67
N ARG A 437 7.21 14.88 14.59
CA ARG A 437 8.66 15.06 14.59
C ARG A 437 9.44 13.75 14.72
N TYR A 438 8.77 12.60 14.62
CA TYR A 438 9.40 11.29 14.77
C TYR A 438 9.99 10.71 13.48
N THR A 439 9.67 11.28 12.33
CA THR A 439 10.15 10.84 11.02
C THR A 439 10.60 12.04 10.19
N ASP A 440 11.37 11.81 9.12
CA ASP A 440 11.88 12.88 8.28
C ASP A 440 10.78 13.56 7.44
N ILE A 441 9.72 12.82 7.10
CA ILE A 441 8.54 13.31 6.37
C ILE A 441 7.27 12.92 7.12
N VAL A 442 6.40 13.88 7.37
CA VAL A 442 5.08 13.64 7.98
C VAL A 442 4.00 13.62 6.91
N GLY A 443 3.38 12.46 6.75
CA GLY A 443 2.17 12.27 5.97
C GLY A 443 0.92 12.48 6.81
N TYR A 444 -0.12 13.05 6.19
CA TYR A 444 -1.49 13.02 6.71
C TYR A 444 -2.45 12.39 5.70
N ASN A 445 -3.34 11.54 6.19
CA ASN A 445 -4.46 10.99 5.46
C ASN A 445 -5.67 11.92 5.60
N LEU A 446 -5.95 12.73 4.56
CA LEU A 446 -6.97 13.78 4.62
C LEU A 446 -8.05 13.61 3.56
N TYR A 447 -9.30 13.59 4.02
CA TYR A 447 -10.52 13.28 3.26
C TYR A 447 -11.57 14.40 3.38
N TYR A 448 -11.09 15.65 3.40
CA TYR A 448 -11.94 16.85 3.48
C TYR A 448 -12.93 16.92 2.33
N GLY A 449 -14.22 17.02 2.64
CA GLY A 449 -15.32 16.90 1.68
C GLY A 449 -15.85 15.48 1.49
N TRP A 450 -15.33 14.45 2.16
CA TRP A 450 -15.89 13.10 2.07
C TRP A 450 -16.35 12.55 3.40
N TYR A 451 -15.43 12.49 4.36
CA TYR A 451 -15.70 11.99 5.71
C TYR A 451 -15.94 13.13 6.72
N TYR A 452 -15.44 14.33 6.42
CA TYR A 452 -15.52 15.49 7.30
C TYR A 452 -15.29 16.77 6.49
N GLY A 453 -15.77 17.90 7.02
CA GLY A 453 -15.58 19.24 6.43
C GLY A 453 -16.04 19.36 4.97
N GLU A 454 -15.58 20.43 4.32
CA GLU A 454 -15.76 20.69 2.90
C GLU A 454 -14.43 20.49 2.14
N MET A 455 -14.49 20.24 0.83
CA MET A 455 -13.27 20.05 0.00
C MET A 455 -12.24 21.17 0.18
N LYS A 456 -12.73 22.42 0.23
CA LYS A 456 -11.89 23.63 0.33
C LYS A 456 -11.10 23.71 1.65
N ASP A 457 -11.54 23.00 2.69
CA ASP A 457 -10.91 23.07 4.02
C ASP A 457 -9.53 22.40 4.04
N LEU A 458 -9.21 21.57 3.03
CA LEU A 458 -7.86 20.99 2.86
C LEU A 458 -6.78 22.07 2.78
N ALA A 459 -7.09 23.20 2.14
CA ALA A 459 -6.18 24.33 2.00
C ALA A 459 -5.83 24.94 3.37
N GLU A 460 -6.84 25.25 4.18
CA GLU A 460 -6.65 25.81 5.51
C GLU A 460 -5.94 24.81 6.44
N ARG A 461 -6.27 23.52 6.34
CA ARG A 461 -5.59 22.47 7.12
C ARG A 461 -4.08 22.47 6.91
N PHE A 462 -3.60 22.60 5.67
CA PHE A 462 -2.17 22.66 5.38
C PHE A 462 -1.53 23.98 5.81
N ASP A 463 -2.22 25.10 5.64
CA ASP A 463 -1.71 26.42 6.01
C ASP A 463 -1.58 26.54 7.54
N ALA A 464 -2.53 25.95 8.30
CA ALA A 464 -2.48 25.85 9.75
C ALA A 464 -1.31 24.96 10.21
N PHE A 465 -1.18 23.75 9.67
CA PHE A 465 -0.10 22.84 10.03
C PHE A 465 1.28 23.48 9.82
N HIS A 466 1.51 24.07 8.66
CA HIS A 466 2.81 24.64 8.30
C HIS A 466 3.16 25.87 9.15
N ARG A 467 2.15 26.64 9.59
CA ARG A 467 2.35 27.76 10.51
C ARG A 467 2.84 27.29 11.88
N VAL A 468 2.34 26.16 12.36
CA VAL A 468 2.74 25.54 13.63
C VAL A 468 4.07 24.79 13.49
N ASN A 469 4.29 24.13 12.36
CA ASN A 469 5.45 23.28 12.07
C ASN A 469 6.20 23.72 10.80
N PRO A 470 6.82 24.91 10.79
CA PRO A 470 7.51 25.43 9.61
C PRO A 470 8.77 24.62 9.24
N ASP A 471 9.25 23.78 10.17
CA ASP A 471 10.44 22.95 10.05
C ASP A 471 10.15 21.47 9.78
N VAL A 472 8.90 21.10 9.52
CA VAL A 472 8.48 19.71 9.25
C VAL A 472 8.05 19.55 7.78
N PRO A 473 8.73 18.70 6.99
CA PRO A 473 8.30 18.37 5.63
C PRO A 473 6.96 17.62 5.65
N VAL A 474 5.92 18.21 5.08
CA VAL A 474 4.55 17.67 5.08
C VAL A 474 4.12 17.14 3.71
N ILE A 475 3.47 15.98 3.69
CA ILE A 475 2.94 15.35 2.48
C ILE A 475 1.48 14.90 2.68
N LEU A 476 0.67 14.93 1.63
CA LEU A 476 -0.67 14.35 1.66
C LEU A 476 -0.56 12.84 1.38
N SER A 477 -0.50 12.01 2.42
CA SER A 477 -0.24 10.56 2.26
C SER A 477 -1.43 9.77 1.74
N GLU A 478 -2.66 10.28 1.91
CA GLU A 478 -3.89 9.78 1.29
C GLU A 478 -4.92 10.89 1.09
N TYR A 479 -5.62 10.83 -0.05
CA TYR A 479 -6.84 11.60 -0.33
C TYR A 479 -7.61 10.96 -1.50
N GLY A 480 -8.94 10.87 -1.39
CA GLY A 480 -9.81 10.37 -2.45
C GLY A 480 -11.22 10.06 -1.98
N VAL A 481 -12.14 9.76 -2.90
CA VAL A 481 -13.56 9.59 -2.60
C VAL A 481 -14.15 8.39 -3.32
N ASP A 482 -15.00 7.62 -2.64
CA ASP A 482 -15.60 6.43 -3.26
C ASP A 482 -16.50 6.85 -4.41
N THR A 483 -16.31 6.20 -5.55
CA THR A 483 -16.95 6.59 -6.80
C THR A 483 -17.39 5.36 -7.57
N ASN A 484 -18.68 5.26 -7.80
CA ASN A 484 -19.25 4.23 -8.65
C ASN A 484 -19.52 4.84 -10.05
N PRO A 485 -18.84 4.38 -11.11
CA PRO A 485 -18.99 4.93 -12.46
C PRO A 485 -20.38 4.83 -13.08
N ARG A 486 -21.34 4.19 -12.39
CA ARG A 486 -22.75 4.15 -12.76
C ARG A 486 -23.52 5.40 -12.33
N PHE A 487 -23.07 6.09 -11.29
CA PHE A 487 -23.83 7.21 -10.72
C PHE A 487 -23.39 8.54 -11.29
N HIS A 488 -24.37 9.38 -11.60
CA HIS A 488 -24.16 10.68 -12.22
C HIS A 488 -25.14 11.74 -11.71
N ALA A 489 -24.65 12.98 -11.58
CA ALA A 489 -25.48 14.10 -11.17
C ALA A 489 -25.05 15.43 -11.80
N TYR A 490 -26.03 16.29 -12.10
CA TYR A 490 -25.79 17.68 -12.50
C TYR A 490 -25.25 18.55 -11.37
N SER A 491 -25.64 18.23 -10.14
CA SER A 491 -25.23 18.94 -8.93
C SER A 491 -24.70 17.89 -7.95
N PRO A 492 -23.47 17.41 -8.16
CA PRO A 492 -22.87 16.37 -7.35
C PRO A 492 -22.73 16.82 -5.89
N LYS A 493 -22.97 15.90 -4.96
CA LYS A 493 -23.00 16.12 -3.50
C LYS A 493 -22.14 15.08 -2.80
N VAL A 494 -21.68 15.43 -1.59
CA VAL A 494 -20.95 14.49 -0.74
C VAL A 494 -21.73 13.18 -0.56
N GLN A 495 -21.05 12.05 -0.76
CA GLN A 495 -21.62 10.70 -0.65
C GLN A 495 -22.78 10.37 -1.59
N ASP A 496 -22.89 11.04 -2.74
CA ASP A 496 -23.71 10.55 -3.86
C ASP A 496 -22.99 9.53 -4.75
N TYR A 497 -21.67 9.36 -4.54
CA TYR A 497 -20.77 8.42 -5.22
C TYR A 497 -20.63 8.65 -6.73
N THR A 498 -20.96 9.85 -7.20
CA THR A 498 -20.93 10.21 -8.62
C THR A 498 -19.51 10.49 -9.12
N GLU A 499 -19.26 10.22 -10.40
CA GLU A 499 -17.96 10.58 -11.02
C GLU A 499 -17.74 12.10 -11.04
N GLU A 500 -18.81 12.88 -11.19
CA GLU A 500 -18.71 14.34 -11.17
C GLU A 500 -18.26 14.85 -9.79
N TYR A 501 -18.68 14.21 -8.69
CA TYR A 501 -18.16 14.53 -7.35
C TYR A 501 -16.67 14.20 -7.22
N GLN A 502 -16.26 13.03 -7.70
CA GLN A 502 -14.85 12.60 -7.71
C GLN A 502 -13.96 13.61 -8.43
N LEU A 503 -14.43 14.11 -9.58
CA LEU A 503 -13.73 15.09 -10.40
C LEU A 503 -13.54 16.42 -9.64
N LEU A 504 -14.60 16.94 -9.02
CA LEU A 504 -14.52 18.18 -8.23
C LEU A 504 -13.58 18.04 -7.03
N PHE A 505 -13.66 16.91 -6.32
CA PHE A 505 -12.81 16.63 -5.16
C PHE A 505 -11.33 16.65 -5.56
N HIS A 506 -10.96 15.87 -6.58
CA HIS A 506 -9.57 15.77 -7.00
C HIS A 506 -9.05 17.06 -7.63
N HIS A 507 -9.89 17.82 -8.35
CA HIS A 507 -9.49 19.11 -8.88
C HIS A 507 -9.12 20.09 -7.76
N ASN A 508 -9.94 20.17 -6.70
CA ASN A 508 -9.63 20.98 -5.53
C ASN A 508 -8.34 20.54 -4.83
N ALA A 509 -8.12 19.23 -4.67
CA ALA A 509 -6.92 18.71 -4.05
C ALA A 509 -5.66 19.03 -4.88
N LEU A 510 -5.69 18.81 -6.19
CA LEU A 510 -4.60 19.14 -7.11
C LEU A 510 -4.23 20.64 -7.07
N GLU A 511 -5.23 21.52 -7.13
CA GLU A 511 -5.01 22.96 -6.98
C GLU A 511 -4.39 23.31 -5.62
N THR A 512 -4.87 22.68 -4.55
CA THR A 512 -4.39 22.91 -3.19
C THR A 512 -2.92 22.53 -3.02
N ILE A 513 -2.52 21.36 -3.52
CA ILE A 513 -1.14 20.85 -3.48
C ILE A 513 -0.23 21.71 -4.36
N ASN A 514 -0.63 21.99 -5.60
CA ASN A 514 0.22 22.68 -6.58
C ASN A 514 0.48 24.15 -6.20
N ARG A 515 -0.46 24.81 -5.52
CA ARG A 515 -0.29 26.19 -5.04
C ARG A 515 0.57 26.32 -3.79
N ARG A 516 0.99 25.21 -3.16
CA ARG A 516 1.77 25.19 -1.91
C ARG A 516 3.14 24.56 -2.13
N PRO A 517 4.19 25.35 -2.39
CA PRO A 517 5.54 24.84 -2.62
C PRO A 517 6.07 23.95 -1.49
N TYR A 518 5.76 24.28 -0.23
CA TYR A 518 6.22 23.56 0.97
C TYR A 518 5.60 22.14 1.14
N VAL A 519 4.46 21.87 0.51
CA VAL A 519 3.85 20.53 0.52
C VAL A 519 4.66 19.64 -0.43
N GLN A 520 5.18 18.51 0.05
CA GLN A 520 6.05 17.63 -0.78
C GLN A 520 5.34 17.10 -2.03
N GLY A 521 4.02 16.95 -1.96
CA GLY A 521 3.16 16.40 -3.00
C GLY A 521 1.97 15.67 -2.36
N GLY A 522 1.44 14.67 -3.06
CA GLY A 522 0.38 13.84 -2.49
C GLY A 522 0.22 12.50 -3.19
N TYR A 523 -0.36 11.54 -2.47
CA TYR A 523 -0.69 10.22 -2.97
C TYR A 523 -2.20 10.02 -3.03
N VAL A 524 -2.72 9.89 -4.25
CA VAL A 524 -4.13 9.59 -4.46
C VAL A 524 -4.47 8.25 -3.81
N TRP A 525 -5.47 8.24 -2.93
CA TRP A 525 -6.08 7.03 -2.40
C TRP A 525 -7.32 6.71 -3.24
N ASN A 526 -7.25 5.84 -4.24
CA ASN A 526 -6.12 5.00 -4.65
C ASN A 526 -5.95 5.04 -6.19
N MET A 527 -4.88 4.46 -6.74
CA MET A 527 -4.78 4.29 -8.19
C MET A 527 -5.89 3.39 -8.72
N PHE A 528 -6.17 2.30 -8.01
CA PHE A 528 -7.13 1.27 -8.41
C PHE A 528 -8.16 1.05 -7.31
N ASP A 529 -9.40 0.74 -7.68
CA ASP A 529 -10.36 0.14 -6.73
C ASP A 529 -9.75 -1.20 -6.24
N PHE A 530 -10.04 -1.59 -5.01
CA PHE A 530 -9.41 -2.76 -4.38
C PHE A 530 -10.37 -3.48 -3.42
N GLY A 531 -10.02 -4.73 -3.08
CA GLY A 531 -10.81 -5.57 -2.21
C GLY A 531 -10.76 -5.15 -0.74
N SER A 532 -11.93 -4.87 -0.20
CA SER A 532 -12.16 -4.66 1.24
C SER A 532 -13.44 -5.41 1.62
N ALA A 533 -13.29 -6.67 2.02
CA ALA A 533 -14.41 -7.60 2.25
C ALA A 533 -15.45 -7.09 3.24
N ASN A 534 -15.11 -6.10 4.07
CA ASN A 534 -15.99 -5.52 5.10
C ASN A 534 -16.83 -4.34 4.57
N ARG A 535 -16.53 -3.78 3.40
CA ARG A 535 -17.25 -2.62 2.85
C ARG A 535 -18.58 -3.00 2.21
N ARG A 536 -19.61 -2.17 2.43
CA ARG A 536 -20.96 -2.28 1.86
C ARG A 536 -21.49 -0.88 1.52
N GLU A 537 -20.85 -0.19 0.57
CA GLU A 537 -21.14 1.21 0.28
C GLU A 537 -21.03 1.52 -1.22
N GLY A 538 -21.54 2.68 -1.65
CA GLY A 538 -21.48 3.10 -3.06
C GLY A 538 -22.19 2.17 -4.04
N GLY A 539 -23.15 1.37 -3.55
CA GLY A 539 -23.87 0.38 -4.37
C GLY A 539 -23.08 -0.89 -4.68
N GLU A 540 -21.92 -1.10 -4.06
CA GLU A 540 -21.09 -2.30 -4.21
C GLU A 540 -20.81 -2.95 -2.85
N THR A 541 -20.36 -4.20 -2.87
CA THR A 541 -19.96 -4.94 -1.67
C THR A 541 -18.54 -5.47 -1.84
N GLY A 542 -17.78 -5.49 -0.74
CA GLY A 542 -16.45 -6.08 -0.69
C GLY A 542 -15.35 -5.27 -1.37
N LYS A 543 -15.59 -3.99 -1.70
CA LYS A 543 -14.66 -3.13 -2.44
C LYS A 543 -14.57 -1.74 -1.84
N ASN A 544 -13.38 -1.16 -1.92
CA ASN A 544 -13.16 0.28 -1.82
C ASN A 544 -13.15 0.86 -3.25
N LEU A 545 -13.96 1.89 -3.50
CA LEU A 545 -14.24 2.42 -4.83
C LEU A 545 -13.54 3.77 -5.10
N LYS A 546 -12.51 4.10 -4.33
CA LYS A 546 -11.80 5.39 -4.47
C LYS A 546 -10.81 5.43 -5.64
N GLY A 547 -10.62 4.31 -6.34
CA GLY A 547 -9.68 4.19 -7.44
C GLY A 547 -9.91 5.21 -8.56
N LEU A 548 -8.83 5.63 -9.20
CA LEU A 548 -8.88 6.31 -10.51
C LEU A 548 -9.25 5.35 -11.64
N VAL A 549 -8.96 4.07 -11.44
CA VAL A 549 -9.25 2.97 -12.36
C VAL A 549 -9.98 1.87 -11.58
N THR A 550 -10.89 1.15 -12.24
CA THR A 550 -11.60 0.03 -11.63
C THR A 550 -10.69 -1.14 -11.26
N ILE A 551 -11.15 -2.00 -10.34
CA ILE A 551 -10.36 -3.10 -9.75
C ILE A 551 -9.84 -4.10 -10.79
N ASP A 552 -10.53 -4.23 -11.92
CA ASP A 552 -10.18 -5.09 -13.06
C ASP A 552 -9.30 -4.39 -14.11
N ARG A 553 -8.87 -3.15 -13.83
CA ARG A 553 -8.00 -2.29 -14.67
C ARG A 553 -8.61 -1.87 -16.01
N LYS A 554 -9.89 -2.15 -16.27
CA LYS A 554 -10.53 -1.89 -17.59
C LYS A 554 -11.08 -0.49 -17.76
N LEU A 555 -11.63 0.11 -16.70
CA LEU A 555 -12.29 1.41 -16.78
C LEU A 555 -11.48 2.47 -16.06
N LYS A 556 -10.98 3.44 -16.82
CA LYS A 556 -10.41 4.69 -16.32
C LYS A 556 -11.55 5.68 -16.05
N LYS A 557 -11.72 6.08 -14.78
CA LYS A 557 -12.74 7.07 -14.36
C LYS A 557 -12.33 8.45 -14.85
N ASP A 558 -13.24 9.42 -14.86
CA ASP A 558 -12.90 10.76 -15.36
C ASP A 558 -11.78 11.44 -14.55
N ALA A 559 -11.68 11.13 -13.25
CA ALA A 559 -10.58 11.58 -12.41
C ALA A 559 -9.19 11.11 -12.91
N PHE A 560 -9.07 9.94 -13.54
CA PHE A 560 -7.81 9.49 -14.16
C PHE A 560 -7.33 10.50 -15.20
N TYR A 561 -8.23 10.96 -16.06
CA TYR A 561 -7.91 11.92 -17.11
C TYR A 561 -7.64 13.32 -16.57
N LEU A 562 -8.24 13.68 -15.43
CA LEU A 562 -7.88 14.92 -14.72
C LEU A 562 -6.41 14.88 -14.28
N TYR A 563 -5.99 13.81 -13.61
CA TYR A 563 -4.59 13.64 -13.22
C TYR A 563 -3.66 13.60 -14.43
N LYS A 564 -4.05 12.89 -15.49
CA LYS A 564 -3.30 12.87 -16.76
C LYS A 564 -3.11 14.29 -17.33
N ALA A 565 -4.12 15.15 -17.23
CA ALA A 565 -4.03 16.55 -17.67
C ALA A 565 -3.04 17.38 -16.83
N TYR A 566 -2.92 17.10 -15.54
CA TYR A 566 -1.95 17.78 -14.67
C TYR A 566 -0.52 17.24 -14.78
N TRP A 567 -0.36 15.94 -15.00
CA TRP A 567 0.92 15.26 -14.78
C TRP A 567 1.58 14.75 -16.06
N SER A 568 0.79 14.29 -17.04
CA SER A 568 1.34 13.70 -18.26
C SER A 568 1.80 14.78 -19.23
N LYS A 569 2.96 14.55 -19.84
CA LYS A 569 3.47 15.36 -20.95
C LYS A 569 2.91 14.94 -22.31
N VAL A 570 2.17 13.82 -22.38
CA VAL A 570 1.59 13.32 -23.63
C VAL A 570 0.37 14.16 -24.01
N PRO A 571 0.37 14.87 -25.15
CA PRO A 571 -0.79 15.62 -25.64
C PRO A 571 -2.07 14.77 -25.68
N PHE A 572 -3.18 15.26 -25.12
CA PHE A 572 -4.48 14.61 -25.25
C PHE A 572 -5.65 15.56 -24.97
N VAL A 573 -6.85 15.14 -25.37
CA VAL A 573 -8.14 15.72 -24.94
C VAL A 573 -9.08 14.60 -24.51
N HIS A 574 -9.92 14.85 -23.51
CA HIS A 574 -10.95 13.94 -23.02
C HIS A 574 -12.21 14.70 -22.63
N LEU A 575 -13.36 14.23 -23.10
CA LEU A 575 -14.68 14.71 -22.67
C LEU A 575 -15.15 13.87 -21.47
N ALA A 576 -15.30 14.53 -20.32
CA ALA A 576 -15.82 13.90 -19.11
C ALA A 576 -17.35 13.73 -19.17
N GLY A 577 -17.90 12.88 -18.31
CA GLY A 577 -19.32 12.53 -18.27
C GLY A 577 -19.76 11.64 -19.42
N ARG A 578 -18.83 10.86 -20.02
CA ARG A 578 -19.13 9.93 -21.12
C ARG A 578 -20.10 8.81 -20.74
N ARG A 579 -20.16 8.47 -19.44
CA ARG A 579 -21.11 7.50 -18.86
C ARG A 579 -22.42 8.17 -18.42
N PHE A 580 -22.43 9.50 -18.27
CA PHE A 580 -23.63 10.31 -18.07
C PHE A 580 -24.33 10.61 -19.41
N GLU A 581 -24.73 9.54 -20.09
CA GLU A 581 -25.26 9.55 -21.45
C GLU A 581 -26.70 10.10 -21.50
N ASN A 582 -27.58 9.65 -20.59
CA ASN A 582 -28.99 10.07 -20.53
C ASN A 582 -29.17 11.34 -19.68
N ARG A 583 -29.30 12.48 -20.35
CA ARG A 583 -29.36 13.81 -19.72
C ARG A 583 -30.75 14.42 -19.75
N HIS A 584 -31.27 14.84 -18.60
CA HIS A 584 -32.66 15.33 -18.47
C HIS A 584 -32.82 16.84 -18.31
N MET A 585 -31.73 17.61 -18.19
CA MET A 585 -31.74 19.08 -18.17
C MET A 585 -31.56 19.64 -19.58
N GLU A 586 -32.20 20.77 -19.90
CA GLU A 586 -32.08 21.46 -21.20
C GLU A 586 -30.68 22.03 -21.42
N LEU A 587 -30.15 22.66 -20.39
CA LEU A 587 -28.82 23.23 -20.34
C LEU A 587 -27.89 22.21 -19.69
N ASN A 588 -26.77 21.91 -20.36
CA ASN A 588 -25.81 20.91 -19.90
C ASN A 588 -24.41 21.49 -19.97
N ASP A 589 -23.64 21.30 -18.90
CA ASP A 589 -22.23 21.63 -18.92
C ASP A 589 -21.45 20.55 -19.67
N ILE A 590 -20.50 20.99 -20.50
CA ILE A 590 -19.56 20.12 -21.22
C ILE A 590 -18.17 20.34 -20.63
N VAL A 591 -17.62 19.30 -20.02
CA VAL A 591 -16.33 19.33 -19.34
C VAL A 591 -15.27 18.65 -20.21
N VAL A 592 -14.19 19.38 -20.47
CA VAL A 592 -13.02 18.92 -21.24
C VAL A 592 -11.82 18.85 -20.29
N LEU A 593 -11.16 17.71 -20.26
CA LEU A 593 -9.91 17.46 -19.54
C LEU A 593 -8.77 17.36 -20.54
N THR A 594 -7.73 18.18 -20.39
CA THR A 594 -6.64 18.26 -21.37
C THR A 594 -5.40 18.95 -20.78
N ASN A 595 -4.22 18.61 -21.28
CA ASN A 595 -2.98 19.37 -21.05
C ASN A 595 -2.68 20.37 -22.19
N LEU A 596 -3.61 20.56 -23.13
CA LEU A 596 -3.42 21.43 -24.29
C LEU A 596 -3.98 22.83 -24.04
N HIS A 597 -3.23 23.84 -24.48
CA HIS A 597 -3.62 25.25 -24.37
C HIS A 597 -4.88 25.56 -25.20
N HIS A 598 -4.98 25.02 -26.41
CA HIS A 598 -5.99 25.38 -27.40
C HIS A 598 -6.96 24.22 -27.66
N VAL A 599 -8.25 24.44 -27.41
CA VAL A 599 -9.32 23.47 -27.71
C VAL A 599 -10.52 24.11 -28.40
N ASN A 600 -11.16 23.37 -29.31
CA ASN A 600 -12.42 23.69 -29.95
C ASN A 600 -13.46 22.63 -29.59
N VAL A 601 -14.64 23.05 -29.10
CA VAL A 601 -15.73 22.16 -28.71
C VAL A 601 -16.89 22.34 -29.68
N TYR A 602 -17.44 21.23 -30.18
CA TYR A 602 -18.47 21.20 -31.20
C TYR A 602 -19.70 20.40 -30.75
N LYS A 603 -20.88 20.78 -31.26
CA LYS A 603 -22.10 19.95 -31.29
C LYS A 603 -22.43 19.66 -32.75
N GLY A 604 -22.26 18.41 -33.18
CA GLY A 604 -22.25 18.08 -34.61
C GLY A 604 -21.18 18.91 -35.35
N THR A 605 -21.60 19.74 -36.31
CA THR A 605 -20.71 20.66 -37.04
C THR A 605 -20.67 22.07 -36.46
N GLN A 606 -21.49 22.38 -35.46
CA GLN A 606 -21.56 23.70 -34.85
C GLN A 606 -20.45 23.87 -33.82
N LEU A 607 -19.59 24.88 -33.99
CA LEU A 607 -18.64 25.30 -32.96
C LEU A 607 -19.41 25.91 -31.78
N LEU A 608 -19.26 25.32 -30.60
CA LEU A 608 -19.81 25.83 -29.34
C LEU A 608 -18.86 26.82 -28.67
N ALA A 609 -17.57 26.49 -28.62
CA ALA A 609 -16.55 27.30 -27.97
C ALA A 609 -15.15 27.05 -28.54
N GLU A 610 -14.34 28.10 -28.60
CA GLU A 610 -12.88 28.07 -28.77
C GLU A 610 -12.26 28.55 -27.45
N ILE A 611 -11.41 27.74 -26.83
CA ILE A 611 -10.80 28.02 -25.52
C ILE A 611 -9.28 27.98 -25.64
N LYS A 612 -8.62 29.08 -25.25
CA LYS A 612 -7.16 29.26 -25.27
C LYS A 612 -6.65 29.66 -23.90
N ASN A 613 -6.38 28.67 -23.05
CA ASN A 613 -5.82 28.83 -21.71
C ASN A 613 -5.21 27.51 -21.22
N ASP A 614 -4.42 27.59 -20.16
CA ASP A 614 -3.70 26.44 -19.57
C ASP A 614 -4.51 25.73 -18.47
N GLN A 615 -5.82 25.99 -18.36
CA GLN A 615 -6.65 25.26 -17.40
C GLN A 615 -6.77 23.81 -17.86
N THR A 616 -6.45 22.88 -16.97
CA THR A 616 -6.51 21.44 -17.25
C THR A 616 -7.94 20.91 -17.35
N MET A 617 -8.86 21.55 -16.64
CA MET A 617 -10.31 21.32 -16.71
C MET A 617 -10.99 22.56 -17.27
N LYS A 618 -11.60 22.42 -18.45
CA LYS A 618 -12.30 23.49 -19.18
C LYS A 618 -13.78 23.16 -19.22
N ILE A 619 -14.64 24.16 -19.04
CA ILE A 619 -16.09 23.95 -18.98
C ILE A 619 -16.78 24.89 -19.98
N VAL A 620 -17.53 24.32 -20.93
CA VAL A 620 -18.50 25.06 -21.73
C VAL A 620 -19.84 24.96 -21.02
N LYS A 621 -20.26 26.06 -20.41
CA LYS A 621 -21.46 26.09 -19.57
C LYS A 621 -22.73 26.18 -20.39
N ASP A 622 -23.80 25.64 -19.82
CA ASP A 622 -25.18 25.89 -20.26
C ASP A 622 -25.41 25.56 -21.75
N VAL A 623 -24.82 24.47 -22.26
CA VAL A 623 -25.01 24.07 -23.66
C VAL A 623 -26.44 23.58 -23.88
N PRO A 624 -27.23 24.21 -24.77
CA PRO A 624 -28.61 23.81 -25.01
C PRO A 624 -28.67 22.55 -25.87
N LEU A 625 -29.32 21.52 -25.33
CA LEU A 625 -29.57 20.24 -26.00
C LEU A 625 -31.09 19.99 -26.11
N PRO A 626 -31.67 20.08 -27.33
CA PRO A 626 -33.04 19.65 -27.62
C PRO A 626 -33.28 18.17 -27.29
N LEU A 627 -34.52 17.72 -27.13
CA LEU A 627 -34.79 16.27 -26.97
C LEU A 627 -34.21 15.46 -28.14
N GLY A 628 -33.54 14.34 -27.85
CA GLY A 628 -32.92 13.48 -28.86
C GLY A 628 -31.42 13.24 -28.64
N GLU A 629 -30.77 12.68 -29.66
CA GLU A 629 -29.35 12.35 -29.66
C GLU A 629 -28.50 13.56 -30.10
N HIS A 630 -27.41 13.79 -29.38
CA HIS A 630 -26.41 14.82 -29.68
C HIS A 630 -25.02 14.23 -29.62
N ILE A 631 -24.20 14.59 -30.60
CA ILE A 631 -22.78 14.28 -30.62
C ILE A 631 -22.02 15.53 -30.21
N VAL A 632 -21.23 15.42 -29.15
CA VAL A 632 -20.31 16.46 -28.70
C VAL A 632 -18.89 16.00 -28.97
N ARG A 633 -18.14 16.81 -29.69
CA ARG A 633 -16.78 16.51 -30.13
C ARG A 633 -15.83 17.61 -29.69
N VAL A 634 -14.63 17.25 -29.29
CA VAL A 634 -13.56 18.20 -28.96
C VAL A 634 -12.36 17.97 -29.86
N GLU A 635 -11.73 19.06 -30.29
CA GLU A 635 -10.42 19.09 -30.95
C GLU A 635 -9.45 19.86 -30.05
N GLY A 636 -8.34 19.24 -29.65
CA GLY A 636 -7.22 19.93 -29.02
C GLY A 636 -6.07 20.06 -30.00
N ILE A 637 -5.46 21.24 -30.03
CA ILE A 637 -4.35 21.55 -30.93
C ILE A 637 -3.09 21.67 -30.09
N ASP A 638 -2.10 20.81 -30.36
CA ASP A 638 -0.81 20.84 -29.68
C ASP A 638 0.14 21.91 -30.26
N GLY A 639 1.29 22.11 -29.60
CA GLY A 639 2.28 23.12 -29.98
C GLY A 639 2.92 22.91 -31.35
N GLU A 640 2.82 21.71 -31.92
CA GLU A 640 3.33 21.34 -33.25
C GLU A 640 2.23 21.42 -34.33
N GLY A 641 1.00 21.78 -33.95
CA GLY A 641 -0.17 21.82 -34.83
C GLY A 641 -0.86 20.47 -35.01
N GLY A 642 -0.47 19.45 -34.24
CA GLY A 642 -1.17 18.16 -34.18
C GLY A 642 -2.56 18.32 -33.56
N VAL A 643 -3.53 17.60 -34.12
CA VAL A 643 -4.93 17.64 -33.69
C VAL A 643 -5.29 16.35 -32.97
N HIS A 644 -5.71 16.47 -31.72
CA HIS A 644 -6.17 15.39 -30.86
C HIS A 644 -7.68 15.51 -30.71
N THR A 645 -8.41 14.40 -30.78
CA THR A 645 -9.89 14.45 -30.76
C THR A 645 -10.49 13.45 -29.79
N ASP A 646 -11.59 13.83 -29.15
CA ASP A 646 -12.46 12.93 -28.40
C ASP A 646 -13.92 13.27 -28.69
N GLU A 647 -14.80 12.31 -28.51
CA GLU A 647 -16.23 12.43 -28.83
C GLU A 647 -17.08 11.66 -27.81
N ILE A 648 -18.19 12.26 -27.39
CA ILE A 648 -19.21 11.61 -26.58
C ILE A 648 -20.59 11.76 -27.22
N ARG A 649 -21.46 10.81 -26.90
CA ARG A 649 -22.89 10.86 -27.24
C ARG A 649 -23.68 11.23 -26.00
N ILE A 650 -24.65 12.12 -26.18
CA ILE A 650 -25.58 12.55 -25.14
C ILE A 650 -27.00 12.36 -25.67
N PHE A 651 -27.81 11.59 -24.95
CA PHE A 651 -29.23 11.47 -25.20
C PHE A 651 -30.00 12.39 -24.26
N ARG A 652 -30.54 13.48 -24.79
CA ARG A 652 -31.46 14.35 -24.05
C ARG A 652 -32.81 13.64 -23.87
N ARG A 653 -33.14 13.26 -22.63
CA ARG A 653 -34.36 12.54 -22.22
C ARG A 653 -35.35 13.45 -21.49
N PRO A 654 -36.67 13.26 -21.61
CA PRO A 654 -37.64 14.11 -20.89
C PRO A 654 -37.57 13.96 -19.37
N GLU A 655 -37.14 12.81 -18.87
CA GLU A 655 -37.13 12.46 -17.44
C GLU A 655 -35.73 12.01 -16.99
N LEU A 656 -35.47 12.13 -15.68
CA LEU A 656 -34.25 11.65 -15.04
C LEU A 656 -34.14 10.12 -15.13
N ASP A 657 -32.99 9.63 -15.58
CA ASP A 657 -32.63 8.22 -15.52
C ASP A 657 -32.33 7.82 -14.07
N GLN A 658 -33.22 7.03 -13.47
CA GLN A 658 -33.10 6.60 -12.08
C GLN A 658 -31.91 5.66 -11.84
N SER A 659 -31.32 5.07 -12.89
CA SER A 659 -30.13 4.21 -12.74
C SER A 659 -28.87 4.97 -12.32
N TYR A 660 -28.84 6.29 -12.56
CA TYR A 660 -27.74 7.18 -12.17
C TYR A 660 -27.81 7.65 -10.72
N VAL A 661 -28.94 7.42 -10.03
CA VAL A 661 -29.14 7.89 -8.66
C VAL A 661 -28.79 6.77 -7.68
N HIS A 662 -27.83 7.03 -6.80
CA HIS A 662 -27.58 6.14 -5.68
C HIS A 662 -28.74 6.21 -4.67
N VAL A 663 -29.51 5.13 -4.56
CA VAL A 663 -30.54 4.98 -3.52
C VAL A 663 -29.91 4.29 -2.32
N ASN A 664 -29.69 5.03 -1.24
CA ASN A 664 -29.21 4.45 0.01
C ASN A 664 -30.38 3.76 0.74
N LEU A 665 -30.56 2.46 0.46
CA LEU A 665 -31.64 1.64 1.04
C LEU A 665 -31.53 1.46 2.56
N GLU A 666 -30.32 1.61 3.13
CA GLU A 666 -30.10 1.53 4.58
C GLU A 666 -30.51 2.82 5.29
N LYS A 667 -30.24 4.00 4.71
CA LYS A 667 -30.80 5.29 5.18
C LYS A 667 -32.30 5.40 4.94
N ALA A 668 -32.85 4.68 3.96
CA ALA A 668 -34.28 4.72 3.61
C ALA A 668 -35.18 3.87 4.53
N LYS A 669 -34.61 2.91 5.29
CA LYS A 669 -35.31 2.33 6.44
C LYS A 669 -35.21 3.35 7.58
N ASN A 670 -36.32 4.06 7.85
CA ASN A 670 -36.52 5.01 8.95
C ASN A 670 -35.33 5.10 9.92
N VAL A 671 -34.52 6.14 9.76
CA VAL A 671 -33.52 6.53 10.78
C VAL A 671 -34.30 7.00 12.00
N VAL A 672 -34.76 6.05 12.81
CA VAL A 672 -34.86 6.27 14.25
C VAL A 672 -33.41 6.23 14.69
N ASN A 673 -32.85 7.38 15.09
CA ASN A 673 -31.51 7.35 15.64
C ASN A 673 -31.52 6.35 16.79
N TRP A 674 -30.61 5.37 16.77
CA TRP A 674 -30.64 4.25 17.73
C TRP A 674 -30.60 4.72 19.21
N PHE A 675 -30.19 5.97 19.45
CA PHE A 675 -30.17 6.63 20.73
C PHE A 675 -31.44 7.41 21.10
N GLU A 676 -32.39 7.64 20.17
CA GLU A 676 -33.70 8.27 20.44
C GLU A 676 -34.56 7.44 21.41
N LYS A 677 -34.20 6.17 21.64
CA LYS A 677 -34.78 5.32 22.70
C LYS A 677 -34.34 5.72 24.11
N PHE A 678 -33.37 6.63 24.25
CA PHE A 678 -32.86 7.10 25.54
C PHE A 678 -33.31 8.55 25.80
N ASP A 679 -33.67 8.86 27.06
CA ASP A 679 -34.04 10.21 27.48
C ASP A 679 -32.79 11.10 27.61
N LEU A 680 -32.64 12.06 26.68
CA LEU A 680 -31.56 13.05 26.63
C LEU A 680 -32.02 14.44 27.06
N SER A 681 -33.26 14.60 27.58
CA SER A 681 -33.86 15.92 27.84
C SER A 681 -33.35 16.63 29.10
N ASN A 682 -32.62 15.93 29.99
CA ASN A 682 -32.09 16.45 31.26
C ASN A 682 -30.63 16.00 31.51
N VAL A 683 -29.70 16.48 30.67
CA VAL A 683 -28.29 16.09 30.73
C VAL A 683 -27.43 17.17 31.40
N GLU A 684 -27.30 17.12 32.73
CA GLU A 684 -26.23 17.82 33.46
C GLU A 684 -24.89 17.08 33.31
N LYS A 685 -23.78 17.83 33.14
CA LYS A 685 -22.41 17.30 33.18
C LYS A 685 -22.12 16.71 34.56
N ILE A 686 -21.57 15.51 34.59
CA ILE A 686 -21.26 14.79 35.82
C ILE A 686 -19.76 14.91 36.07
N GLU A 687 -19.37 15.22 37.30
CA GLU A 687 -17.97 15.14 37.72
C GLU A 687 -17.61 13.69 38.01
N LEU A 688 -16.62 13.15 37.30
CA LEU A 688 -16.24 11.74 37.39
C LEU A 688 -15.52 11.46 38.72
N LYS A 689 -16.04 10.51 39.49
CA LYS A 689 -15.42 10.00 40.72
C LYS A 689 -14.24 9.10 40.38
N GLU A 690 -13.11 9.37 41.02
CA GLU A 690 -11.93 8.53 40.95
C GLU A 690 -12.21 7.12 41.51
N GLY A 691 -11.70 6.08 40.84
CA GLY A 691 -11.91 4.67 41.23
C GLY A 691 -13.25 4.06 40.81
N TYR A 692 -14.04 4.75 39.97
CA TYR A 692 -15.29 4.26 39.40
C TYR A 692 -15.18 4.12 37.88
N TYR A 693 -16.01 3.27 37.28
CA TYR A 693 -16.07 3.12 35.82
C TYR A 693 -16.61 4.40 35.15
N SER A 694 -16.24 4.63 33.88
CA SER A 694 -16.65 5.78 33.08
C SER A 694 -16.58 5.47 31.58
N THR A 695 -17.05 6.40 30.73
CA THR A 695 -16.92 6.32 29.27
C THR A 695 -15.47 6.35 28.79
N PHE A 696 -14.52 6.71 29.66
CA PHE A 696 -13.08 6.72 29.38
C PHE A 696 -12.42 5.35 29.55
N ASP A 697 -13.07 4.41 30.24
CA ASP A 697 -12.56 3.05 30.40
C ASP A 697 -12.65 2.26 29.10
N THR A 698 -11.73 1.31 28.91
CA THR A 698 -11.77 0.47 27.72
C THR A 698 -13.03 -0.40 27.75
N ILE A 699 -13.54 -0.77 26.57
CA ILE A 699 -14.69 -1.66 26.49
C ILE A 699 -14.38 -2.99 27.19
N GLU A 700 -13.15 -3.50 27.09
CA GLU A 700 -12.71 -4.70 27.80
C GLU A 700 -12.81 -4.54 29.33
N ASP A 701 -12.36 -3.41 29.88
CA ASP A 701 -12.51 -3.09 31.31
C ASP A 701 -14.00 -3.09 31.71
N LEU A 702 -14.86 -2.46 30.89
CA LEU A 702 -16.30 -2.44 31.13
C LEU A 702 -16.90 -3.85 31.08
N LEU A 703 -16.50 -4.69 30.12
CA LEU A 703 -16.99 -6.06 29.98
C LEU A 703 -16.50 -6.99 31.10
N SER A 704 -15.35 -6.68 31.72
CA SER A 704 -14.75 -7.46 32.81
C SER A 704 -15.56 -7.42 34.12
N ASN A 705 -16.37 -6.37 34.31
CA ASN A 705 -17.26 -6.21 35.46
C ASN A 705 -18.71 -6.44 35.05
N GLU A 706 -19.43 -7.30 35.77
CA GLU A 706 -20.81 -7.66 35.42
C GLU A 706 -21.75 -6.45 35.29
N LYS A 707 -21.69 -5.50 36.21
CA LYS A 707 -22.57 -4.32 36.20
C LYS A 707 -22.16 -3.33 35.10
N ALA A 708 -20.87 -3.13 34.88
CA ALA A 708 -20.40 -2.24 33.81
C ALA A 708 -20.68 -2.86 32.42
N ARG A 709 -20.62 -4.18 32.30
CA ARG A 709 -20.98 -4.95 31.10
C ARG A 709 -22.47 -4.80 30.77
N GLU A 710 -23.35 -4.88 31.76
CA GLU A 710 -24.78 -4.63 31.57
C GLU A 710 -25.04 -3.23 31.03
N VAL A 711 -24.36 -2.22 31.58
CA VAL A 711 -24.44 -0.84 31.07
C VAL A 711 -23.93 -0.78 29.63
N TYR A 712 -22.76 -1.35 29.33
CA TYR A 712 -22.25 -1.36 27.96
C TYR A 712 -23.22 -2.05 26.98
N GLN A 713 -23.72 -3.24 27.32
CA GLN A 713 -24.64 -4.00 26.47
C GLN A 713 -25.99 -3.30 26.26
N LYS A 714 -26.49 -2.56 27.26
CA LYS A 714 -27.71 -1.75 27.14
C LYS A 714 -27.62 -0.73 26.00
N TYR A 715 -26.45 -0.13 25.80
CA TYR A 715 -26.23 0.88 24.76
C TYR A 715 -25.70 0.28 23.45
N PHE A 716 -24.81 -0.71 23.53
CA PHE A 716 -24.00 -1.18 22.40
C PHE A 716 -24.07 -2.69 22.16
N GLY A 717 -25.03 -3.41 22.75
CA GLY A 717 -25.13 -4.88 22.69
C GLY A 717 -25.26 -5.46 21.27
N GLU A 718 -25.88 -4.75 20.34
CA GLU A 718 -25.96 -5.17 18.92
C GLU A 718 -24.62 -5.06 18.18
N ARG A 719 -23.62 -4.39 18.77
CA ARG A 719 -22.30 -4.14 18.18
C ARG A 719 -21.23 -5.13 18.66
N THR A 720 -21.57 -6.10 19.49
CA THR A 720 -20.60 -7.07 20.06
C THR A 720 -20.28 -8.25 19.16
N ASP A 721 -21.11 -8.53 18.14
CA ASP A 721 -20.99 -9.71 17.27
C ASP A 721 -20.14 -9.46 16.01
N ASN A 722 -19.11 -8.62 16.12
CA ASN A 722 -18.25 -8.22 15.00
C ASN A 722 -16.79 -8.61 15.26
N PRO A 723 -16.06 -9.26 14.31
CA PRO A 723 -14.62 -9.52 14.44
C PRO A 723 -13.78 -8.27 14.79
N PHE A 724 -14.18 -7.08 14.33
CA PHE A 724 -13.55 -5.81 14.70
C PHE A 724 -13.73 -5.46 16.17
N PHE A 725 -14.85 -5.86 16.79
CA PHE A 725 -15.10 -5.62 18.21
C PHE A 725 -14.06 -6.31 19.09
N GLU A 726 -13.69 -7.54 18.76
CA GLU A 726 -12.67 -8.29 19.50
C GLU A 726 -11.29 -7.63 19.47
N VAL A 727 -10.95 -6.95 18.37
CA VAL A 727 -9.69 -6.18 18.24
C VAL A 727 -9.79 -4.86 18.99
N MET A 728 -10.93 -4.20 18.91
CA MET A 728 -11.11 -2.85 19.42
C MET A 728 -11.39 -2.80 20.92
N LYS A 729 -12.01 -3.84 21.51
CA LYS A 729 -12.51 -3.77 22.88
C LYS A 729 -11.42 -3.45 23.93
N SER A 730 -10.21 -3.94 23.72
CA SER A 730 -9.08 -3.75 24.65
C SER A 730 -8.39 -2.39 24.52
N VAL A 731 -8.70 -1.63 23.47
CA VAL A 731 -8.04 -0.34 23.16
C VAL A 731 -9.04 0.81 23.10
N MET A 732 -10.28 0.56 22.70
CA MET A 732 -11.31 1.57 22.49
C MET A 732 -12.15 1.80 23.75
N SER A 733 -12.52 3.06 23.98
CA SER A 733 -13.49 3.47 25.01
C SER A 733 -14.74 4.08 24.35
N ILE A 734 -15.85 4.19 25.09
CA ILE A 734 -17.08 4.81 24.59
C ILE A 734 -16.85 6.28 24.21
N GLU A 735 -16.01 6.98 24.98
CA GLU A 735 -15.61 8.36 24.69
C GLU A 735 -14.96 8.47 23.32
N LYS A 736 -14.03 7.57 23.00
CA LYS A 736 -13.31 7.55 21.72
C LYS A 736 -14.21 7.12 20.57
N MET A 737 -15.15 6.20 20.81
CA MET A 737 -16.19 5.89 19.84
C MET A 737 -16.97 7.15 19.45
N ALA A 738 -17.30 8.02 20.41
CA ALA A 738 -18.05 9.23 20.11
C ALA A 738 -17.29 10.27 19.28
N GLN A 739 -15.95 10.23 19.30
CA GLN A 739 -15.12 11.09 18.46
C GLN A 739 -15.08 10.62 17.00
N LEU A 740 -15.43 9.35 16.72
CA LEU A 740 -15.42 8.80 15.38
C LEU A 740 -16.81 8.93 14.75
N ALA A 741 -16.93 9.81 13.75
CA ALA A 741 -18.20 10.21 13.12
C ALA A 741 -19.14 9.05 12.73
N HIS A 742 -18.59 7.91 12.30
CA HIS A 742 -19.38 6.73 11.92
C HIS A 742 -20.23 6.11 13.05
N PHE A 743 -19.86 6.29 14.33
CA PHE A 743 -20.62 5.71 15.44
C PHE A 743 -21.85 6.54 15.82
N ASN A 744 -21.88 7.82 15.40
CA ASN A 744 -22.96 8.78 15.63
C ASN A 744 -23.46 8.78 17.09
N ILE A 745 -22.52 8.83 18.04
CA ILE A 745 -22.81 8.90 19.49
C ILE A 745 -22.89 10.38 19.86
N PRO A 746 -24.06 10.90 20.26
CA PRO A 746 -24.18 12.30 20.65
C PRO A 746 -23.49 12.54 22.02
N PRO A 747 -22.87 13.72 22.23
CA PRO A 747 -22.20 14.03 23.50
C PRO A 747 -23.10 13.89 24.74
N GLU A 748 -24.40 14.17 24.59
CA GLU A 748 -25.40 14.05 25.65
C GLU A 748 -25.53 12.59 26.15
N LEU A 749 -25.38 11.62 25.24
CA LEU A 749 -25.46 10.20 25.58
C LEU A 749 -24.25 9.76 26.43
N LEU A 750 -23.06 10.35 26.22
CA LEU A 750 -21.88 10.06 27.04
C LEU A 750 -22.12 10.42 28.51
N ALA A 751 -22.76 11.56 28.77
CA ALA A 751 -23.11 11.97 30.12
C ALA A 751 -24.18 11.04 30.74
N VAL A 752 -25.16 10.56 29.97
CA VAL A 752 -26.12 9.55 30.45
C VAL A 752 -25.42 8.24 30.81
N ILE A 753 -24.53 7.75 29.94
CA ILE A 753 -23.75 6.52 30.19
C ILE A 753 -22.86 6.68 31.43
N ASN A 754 -22.18 7.81 31.58
CA ASN A 754 -21.36 8.09 32.76
C ASN A 754 -22.17 8.12 34.06
N ARG A 755 -23.45 8.49 34.00
CA ARG A 755 -24.38 8.47 35.15
C ARG A 755 -24.61 7.04 35.67
N GLU A 756 -24.59 6.07 34.76
CA GLU A 756 -24.76 4.65 35.08
C GLU A 756 -23.43 3.94 35.38
N LEU A 757 -22.34 4.31 34.70
CA LEU A 757 -21.01 3.74 34.93
C LEU A 757 -20.35 4.27 36.21
N ASN A 758 -20.42 5.58 36.46
CA ASN A 758 -19.66 6.26 37.52
C ASN A 758 -20.29 6.13 38.93
N VAL A 759 -21.14 5.11 39.10
CA VAL A 759 -21.61 4.58 40.39
C VAL A 759 -21.11 3.15 40.65
N ILE A 760 -20.46 2.54 39.67
CA ILE A 760 -19.86 1.20 39.73
C ILE A 760 -18.39 1.34 40.09
N ARG A 761 -18.01 0.88 41.28
CA ARG A 761 -16.62 0.95 41.76
C ARG A 761 -15.76 -0.09 41.03
N LYS A 762 -14.56 0.30 40.60
CA LYS A 762 -13.56 -0.62 40.06
C LYS A 762 -13.07 -1.53 41.17
N SER A 763 -12.99 -2.83 40.90
CA SER A 763 -12.36 -3.78 41.81
C SER A 763 -10.85 -3.54 41.80
N ASN A 764 -10.24 -3.43 42.98
CA ASN A 764 -8.77 -3.38 43.10
C ASN A 764 -8.12 -4.71 42.71
#